data_AF-A0A0T6BM06-F1
#
_entry.id   AF-A0A0T6BM06-F1
#
_cell.length_a   1.000
_cell.length_b   1.000
_cell.length_c   1.000
_cell.angle_alpha   90.00
_cell.angle_beta   90.00
_cell.angle_gamma   90.00
#
_symmetry.space_group_name_H-M   'P 1'
#
loop_
_entity.id
_entity.type
_entity.pdbx_description
1 polymer ?
#
loop_
_entity_poly.entity_id
_entity_poly.type
_entity_poly.pdbx_seq_one_letter_code
_entity_poly.pdbx_strand_id
1 'polypeptide(L)'
;MVRLIKDYDHTKNSRHQAQLKSDMQSIENGLNEQESLLQSHKKAQTAHTSEQIEHGGFSVANRLKNLYARFTNLVVNHDGTDVKEVVDARVTTSGEIAQTLKDRLDLEFNKLEQKIKREVNVDDFGAVPDGKTDSSEAFRKAVGNGRVRVKLSAGIYVIRGVKLPSWTYLVGQGKGVTILQLHEDTPASEWVITNADYEKGNRNIFVQGMSLDWNPDRQGGVGATGGQHSSCLTFANVKFGWVKDVEAINPGLHGFDITAPTYDHLASTQYTKDGCRYVWLDNCVAYGAGDDGITTHYSEYIFISNSHSFDPRGTAHAKGQSNSNGIEVDDGSKHVWLLNNYTSGNIRGVEVKAHAEWPASQNVHVIGHVSYRDVRGYDLRHIGHHLATDPESSTAYDVTLTDCTAIEPVFNDMYAGLSPRALVVSAYKNVQINGFTAIGDPTYDYKNNPVVAFQYRCRNITVNGIKIRGFKKAGMDIHVIGGDQKADHVKISNIDIRESAPQAIGLGGGVYNVSLLSGSLIGSNGTYGITSPNNQALIFGIMAEGYKVPAMFAKKEYPFVPTNIPGGFKAAAASSVVLDESSAIVGATGGNVAKGPRNFMGGVSGGSSTEGSRQAIIAANNSKTKGDGPARVVMAAQAVTNDDSYSVVGGYGTGSPSKNNIKWKIDSTGGNIRGVGRVESVSDFKDLAEYFESKDGRKIESGFLVTLDGDKIRKAEKGDKILGVISETAGVIMGGAAFYWNDRYLRNEFGGIIYETINDNGREIIVPMENPNYNPDLEYIPREERDEWHVVGLVGQVFVRIDETVQVGDYIVPAYGIGTKSEDGTGFYVMRIKRPYSAEKGYGVALVFMHPQM
;
A
#
# COMPACT_ATOMS: atom_id res chain seq x y z
N MET A 1 42.81 -15.39 60.29
CA MET A 1 44.11 -14.68 60.30
C MET A 1 45.22 -15.69 60.07
N VAL A 2 46.15 -15.35 59.19
CA VAL A 2 47.42 -16.06 58.98
C VAL A 2 48.40 -15.64 60.08
N ARG A 3 49.25 -16.56 60.53
CA ARG A 3 50.40 -16.24 61.39
C ARG A 3 51.68 -16.73 60.72
N LEU A 4 52.64 -15.84 60.55
CA LEU A 4 53.95 -16.15 59.97
C LEU A 4 54.96 -16.48 61.08
N ILE A 5 55.92 -17.33 60.73
CA ILE A 5 57.08 -17.59 61.59
C ILE A 5 57.95 -16.33 61.60
N LYS A 6 58.40 -15.91 62.78
CA LYS A 6 59.13 -14.65 63.00
C LYS A 6 60.46 -14.85 63.74
N ASP A 7 60.62 -16.02 64.33
CA ASP A 7 61.79 -16.42 65.09
C ASP A 7 62.43 -17.59 64.35
N TYR A 8 63.62 -17.33 63.81
CA TYR A 8 64.41 -18.24 62.97
C TYR A 8 65.74 -18.55 63.67
N ASP A 9 66.39 -19.65 63.26
CA ASP A 9 67.57 -20.22 63.92
C ASP A 9 68.67 -19.18 64.25
N HIS A 10 69.25 -19.32 65.45
CA HIS A 10 69.92 -18.26 66.20
C HIS A 10 71.39 -18.05 65.80
N THR A 11 71.87 -18.69 64.75
CA THR A 11 73.30 -18.80 64.40
C THR A 11 73.88 -17.61 63.62
N LYS A 12 73.10 -16.54 63.32
CA LYS A 12 73.59 -15.35 62.59
C LYS A 12 73.05 -14.00 63.11
N ASN A 13 73.97 -13.03 63.21
CA ASN A 13 73.81 -11.57 63.36
C ASN A 13 72.42 -11.05 63.82
N SER A 14 72.30 -10.73 65.11
CA SER A 14 71.08 -10.25 65.76
C SER A 14 70.42 -9.03 65.09
N ARG A 15 71.19 -8.15 64.43
CA ARG A 15 70.63 -7.00 63.71
C ARG A 15 69.86 -7.42 62.46
N HIS A 16 70.31 -8.47 61.78
CA HIS A 16 69.61 -9.04 60.64
C HIS A 16 68.35 -9.79 61.08
N GLN A 17 68.39 -10.51 62.20
CA GLN A 17 67.22 -11.18 62.78
C GLN A 17 66.14 -10.20 63.24
N ALA A 18 66.51 -9.09 63.89
CA ALA A 18 65.56 -8.05 64.28
C ALA A 18 64.86 -7.44 63.04
N GLN A 19 65.59 -7.23 61.95
CA GLN A 19 65.03 -6.78 60.68
C GLN A 19 64.08 -7.85 60.10
N LEU A 20 64.52 -9.10 59.97
CA LEU A 20 63.71 -10.21 59.42
C LEU A 20 62.41 -10.44 60.22
N LYS A 21 62.47 -10.29 61.54
CA LYS A 21 61.31 -10.35 62.44
C LYS A 21 60.34 -9.17 62.21
N SER A 22 60.86 -7.96 62.01
CA SER A 22 60.09 -6.77 61.66
C SER A 22 59.44 -6.89 60.27
N ASP A 23 60.18 -7.41 59.30
CA ASP A 23 59.72 -7.63 57.92
C ASP A 23 58.59 -8.67 57.90
N MET A 24 58.79 -9.81 58.57
CA MET A 24 57.77 -10.86 58.72
C MET A 24 56.52 -10.39 59.48
N GLN A 25 56.67 -9.53 60.49
CA GLN A 25 55.50 -8.92 61.16
C GLN A 25 54.76 -7.95 60.23
N SER A 26 55.48 -7.18 59.41
CA SER A 26 54.89 -6.27 58.44
C SER A 26 54.14 -7.01 57.33
N ILE A 27 54.70 -8.12 56.82
CA ILE A 27 54.06 -8.99 55.84
C ILE A 27 52.83 -9.67 56.46
N GLU A 28 52.91 -10.18 57.69
CA GLU A 28 51.76 -10.78 58.38
C GLU A 28 50.62 -9.77 58.58
N ASN A 29 50.94 -8.53 58.96
CA ASN A 29 49.96 -7.46 59.11
C ASN A 29 49.26 -7.18 57.78
N GLY A 30 50.03 -7.01 56.70
CA GLY A 30 49.48 -6.78 55.35
C GLY A 30 48.61 -7.94 54.85
N LEU A 31 49.02 -9.20 55.04
CA LEU A 31 48.22 -10.37 54.65
C LEU A 31 46.89 -10.44 55.42
N ASN A 32 46.90 -10.14 56.72
CA ASN A 32 45.69 -10.14 57.55
C ASN A 32 44.77 -8.94 57.25
N GLU A 33 45.34 -7.78 56.92
CA GLU A 33 44.59 -6.63 56.44
C GLU A 33 43.90 -6.93 55.10
N GLN A 34 44.61 -7.53 54.13
CA GLN A 34 44.02 -7.93 52.84
C GLN A 34 42.90 -8.96 52.99
N GLU A 35 43.05 -9.97 53.85
CA GLU A 35 41.97 -10.92 54.16
C GLU A 35 40.79 -10.21 54.84
N SER A 36 41.04 -9.25 55.75
CA SER A 36 39.99 -8.47 56.40
C SER A 36 39.22 -7.59 55.40
N LEU A 37 39.92 -6.93 54.49
CA LEU A 37 39.35 -6.13 53.40
C LEU A 37 38.54 -7.01 52.44
N LEU A 38 39.04 -8.19 52.07
CA LEU A 38 38.34 -9.15 51.21
C LEU A 38 37.07 -9.70 51.88
N GLN A 39 37.13 -10.01 53.19
CA GLN A 39 35.94 -10.46 53.93
C GLN A 39 34.92 -9.33 54.13
N SER A 40 35.39 -8.08 54.26
CA SER A 40 34.53 -6.90 54.30
C SER A 40 33.86 -6.64 52.95
N HIS A 41 34.61 -6.78 51.84
CA HIS A 41 34.11 -6.68 50.47
C HIS A 41 33.08 -7.78 50.14
N LYS A 42 33.36 -9.05 50.50
CA LYS A 42 32.42 -10.18 50.36
C LYS A 42 31.11 -10.01 51.15
N LYS A 43 31.13 -9.24 52.24
CA LYS A 43 29.98 -8.96 53.11
C LYS A 43 29.35 -7.59 52.87
N ALA A 44 29.92 -6.78 51.96
CA ALA A 44 29.40 -5.47 51.65
C ALA A 44 28.07 -5.60 50.90
N GLN A 45 27.03 -4.93 51.40
CA GLN A 45 25.71 -4.91 50.76
C GLN A 45 25.77 -4.36 49.32
N THR A 46 26.71 -3.45 49.07
CA THR A 46 27.07 -2.98 47.72
C THR A 46 28.60 -2.98 47.61
N ALA A 47 29.17 -4.02 47.01
CA ALA A 47 30.62 -4.17 46.87
C ALA A 47 31.21 -3.37 45.68
N HIS A 48 30.40 -3.07 44.66
CA HIS A 48 30.75 -2.28 43.47
C HIS A 48 29.52 -1.51 42.96
N THR A 49 29.73 -0.34 42.33
CA THR A 49 28.70 0.31 41.50
C THR A 49 28.76 -0.19 40.06
N SER A 50 27.70 0.05 39.28
CA SER A 50 27.65 -0.36 37.86
C SER A 50 28.66 0.40 36.97
N GLU A 51 29.17 1.56 37.40
CA GLU A 51 30.31 2.23 36.74
C GLU A 51 31.63 1.47 36.91
N GLN A 52 31.79 0.70 37.98
CA GLN A 52 33.06 0.05 38.36
C GLN A 52 33.22 -1.37 37.78
N ILE A 53 32.23 -1.88 37.07
CA ILE A 53 32.23 -3.22 36.46
C ILE A 53 32.29 -3.06 34.95
N GLU A 54 33.31 -3.63 34.30
CA GLU A 54 33.44 -3.63 32.84
C GLU A 54 32.92 -4.94 32.21
N HIS A 55 32.29 -4.81 31.04
CA HIS A 55 31.89 -5.94 30.20
C HIS A 55 32.01 -5.57 28.71
N GLY A 56 32.88 -6.27 27.98
CA GLY A 56 33.07 -6.07 26.54
C GLY A 56 33.58 -4.67 26.15
N GLY A 57 34.46 -4.07 26.95
CA GLY A 57 35.08 -2.76 26.70
C GLY A 57 34.26 -1.54 27.10
N PHE A 58 33.16 -1.74 27.85
CA PHE A 58 32.32 -0.66 28.39
C PHE A 58 31.91 -1.00 29.82
N SER A 59 31.66 0.01 30.66
CA SER A 59 31.08 -0.25 31.98
C SER A 59 29.63 -0.74 31.89
N VAL A 60 29.19 -1.52 32.88
CA VAL A 60 27.80 -2.00 32.98
C VAL A 60 26.84 -0.81 33.04
N ALA A 61 27.19 0.27 33.76
CA ALA A 61 26.43 1.53 33.75
C ALA A 61 26.29 2.13 32.36
N ASN A 62 27.35 2.13 31.54
CA ASN A 62 27.27 2.61 30.15
C ASN A 62 26.33 1.73 29.32
N ARG A 63 26.42 0.40 29.44
CA ARG A 63 25.56 -0.52 28.69
C ARG A 63 24.09 -0.41 29.10
N LEU A 64 23.80 -0.31 30.39
CA LEU A 64 22.44 -0.05 30.88
C LEU A 64 21.92 1.29 30.36
N LYS A 65 22.68 2.39 30.47
CA LYS A 65 22.29 3.71 29.93
C LYS A 65 22.08 3.70 28.42
N ASN A 66 22.89 2.94 27.66
CA ASN A 66 22.74 2.82 26.21
C ASN A 66 21.51 1.99 25.81
N LEU A 67 21.28 0.83 26.43
CA LEU A 67 20.10 0.00 26.20
C LEU A 67 18.83 0.76 26.59
N TYR A 68 18.83 1.43 27.74
CA TYR A 68 17.74 2.27 28.20
C TYR A 68 17.44 3.40 27.22
N ALA A 69 18.44 4.18 26.79
CA ALA A 69 18.23 5.24 25.80
C ALA A 69 17.73 4.72 24.44
N ARG A 70 18.10 3.50 24.04
CA ARG A 70 17.56 2.84 22.84
C ARG A 70 16.10 2.40 23.05
N PHE A 71 15.77 1.85 24.21
CA PHE A 71 14.40 1.46 24.57
C PHE A 71 13.47 2.67 24.66
N THR A 72 13.91 3.76 25.32
CA THR A 72 13.22 5.05 25.31
C THR A 72 12.96 5.53 23.88
N ASN A 73 13.97 5.51 22.99
CA ASN A 73 13.76 5.91 21.59
C ASN A 73 12.73 5.04 20.86
N LEU A 74 12.72 3.72 21.06
CA LEU A 74 11.70 2.83 20.50
C LEU A 74 10.28 3.16 21.00
N VAL A 75 10.14 3.60 22.26
CA VAL A 75 8.86 3.94 22.88
C VAL A 75 8.37 5.36 22.50
N VAL A 76 9.26 6.29 22.15
CA VAL A 76 8.89 7.72 21.98
C VAL A 76 9.13 8.31 20.58
N ASN A 77 9.71 7.57 19.64
CA ASN A 77 10.32 8.16 18.45
C ASN A 77 9.98 7.44 17.13
N HIS A 78 8.71 7.52 16.75
CA HIS A 78 8.26 7.57 15.36
C HIS A 78 6.89 8.27 15.38
N ASP A 79 6.57 9.28 14.57
CA ASP A 79 7.41 10.07 13.63
C ASP A 79 7.18 11.58 13.77
N GLY A 80 5.94 12.04 13.59
CA GLY A 80 5.59 13.46 13.53
C GLY A 80 4.08 13.76 13.45
N THR A 81 3.21 12.75 13.29
CA THR A 81 1.76 12.92 13.47
C THR A 81 1.19 12.08 14.61
N ASP A 82 1.75 10.89 14.81
CA ASP A 82 1.62 10.08 16.01
C ASP A 82 2.96 9.34 16.20
N VAL A 83 3.25 8.68 17.33
CA VAL A 83 2.44 8.50 18.55
C VAL A 83 3.01 9.33 19.71
N LYS A 84 2.14 9.86 20.60
CA LYS A 84 2.53 10.34 21.94
C LYS A 84 1.91 9.48 23.02
N GLU A 85 2.73 8.71 23.73
CA GLU A 85 2.45 8.41 25.14
C GLU A 85 2.13 9.74 25.83
N VAL A 86 0.89 9.90 26.29
CA VAL A 86 0.30 11.21 26.60
C VAL A 86 1.23 11.98 27.54
N VAL A 87 1.66 13.18 27.14
CA VAL A 87 2.71 13.91 27.88
C VAL A 87 2.30 14.17 29.34
N ASP A 88 1.01 14.36 29.59
CA ASP A 88 0.42 14.44 30.93
C ASP A 88 0.58 13.14 31.77
N ALA A 89 0.47 11.97 31.13
CA ALA A 89 0.70 10.67 31.78
C ALA A 89 2.14 10.49 32.27
N ARG A 90 3.11 11.28 31.78
CA ARG A 90 4.50 11.32 32.30
C ARG A 90 4.66 12.20 33.53
N VAL A 91 3.69 13.06 33.84
CA VAL A 91 3.75 14.02 34.95
C VAL A 91 3.57 13.30 36.29
N THR A 92 4.62 13.28 37.10
CA THR A 92 4.64 12.67 38.42
C THR A 92 3.70 13.40 39.39
N THR A 93 3.41 12.79 40.54
CA THR A 93 2.65 13.46 41.62
C THR A 93 3.33 14.73 42.17
N SER A 94 4.61 14.96 41.84
CA SER A 94 5.40 16.16 42.18
C SER A 94 5.43 17.21 41.05
N GLY A 95 4.81 16.96 39.90
CA GLY A 95 4.82 17.87 38.74
C GLY A 95 6.04 17.74 37.83
N GLU A 96 6.93 16.77 38.08
CA GLU A 96 8.10 16.48 37.26
C GLU A 96 7.70 15.59 36.07
N ILE A 97 8.32 15.76 34.90
CA ILE A 97 8.03 14.95 33.72
C ILE A 97 9.05 13.80 33.63
N ALA A 98 8.58 12.57 33.73
CA ALA A 98 9.41 11.38 33.50
C ALA A 98 9.73 11.19 32.01
N GLN A 99 10.83 10.50 31.68
CA GLN A 99 11.26 10.34 30.28
C GLN A 99 10.25 9.48 29.47
N THR A 100 9.69 8.46 30.10
CA THR A 100 8.54 7.65 29.65
C THR A 100 7.55 7.44 30.82
N LEU A 101 6.33 6.96 30.55
CA LEU A 101 5.39 6.54 31.61
C LEU A 101 5.93 5.34 32.39
N LYS A 102 6.70 4.46 31.74
CA LYS A 102 7.40 3.37 32.41
C LYS A 102 8.35 3.87 33.50
N ASP A 103 9.03 4.98 33.28
CA ASP A 103 9.94 5.58 34.27
C ASP A 103 9.16 6.26 35.41
N ARG A 104 7.97 6.81 35.12
CA ARG A 104 7.05 7.30 36.16
C ARG A 104 6.49 6.15 37.01
N LEU A 105 6.17 5.00 36.40
CA LEU A 105 5.80 3.78 37.12
C LEU A 105 6.95 3.35 38.04
N ASP A 106 8.18 3.29 37.54
CA ASP A 106 9.34 2.93 38.36
C ASP A 106 9.61 3.96 39.47
N LEU A 107 9.37 5.25 39.24
CA LEU A 107 9.44 6.29 40.28
C LEU A 107 8.36 6.14 41.35
N GLU A 108 7.10 5.89 40.98
CA GLU A 108 6.02 5.65 41.95
C GLU A 108 6.16 4.28 42.66
N PHE A 109 6.83 3.30 42.04
CA PHE A 109 7.31 2.07 42.69
C PHE A 109 8.40 2.37 43.73
N ASN A 110 9.42 3.18 43.39
CA ASN A 110 10.43 3.62 44.36
C ASN A 110 9.79 4.39 45.53
N LYS A 111 8.76 5.22 45.28
CA LYS A 111 7.96 5.89 46.34
C LYS A 111 7.15 4.90 47.18
N LEU A 112 6.66 3.80 46.61
CA LEU A 112 6.01 2.71 47.33
C LEU A 112 7.01 2.02 48.27
N GLU A 113 8.20 1.65 47.78
CA GLU A 113 9.27 1.04 48.59
C GLU A 113 9.70 1.95 49.75
N GLN A 114 9.91 3.26 49.51
CA GLN A 114 10.29 4.20 50.56
C GLN A 114 9.20 4.43 51.62
N LYS A 115 7.93 4.22 51.28
CA LYS A 115 6.79 4.40 52.19
C LYS A 115 6.43 3.12 52.96
N ILE A 116 6.69 1.94 52.41
CA ILE A 116 6.51 0.68 53.13
C ILE A 116 7.69 0.46 54.06
N LYS A 117 7.51 0.87 55.33
CA LYS A 117 8.45 0.55 56.43
C LYS A 117 8.06 -0.70 57.22
N ARG A 118 6.85 -1.22 57.00
CA ARG A 118 6.32 -2.43 57.65
C ARG A 118 6.48 -3.60 56.67
N GLU A 119 7.39 -4.51 56.97
CA GLU A 119 7.49 -5.82 56.32
C GLU A 119 7.05 -6.90 57.31
N VAL A 120 6.32 -7.91 56.84
CA VAL A 120 5.83 -9.04 57.64
C VAL A 120 5.86 -10.33 56.81
N ASN A 121 6.03 -11.48 57.44
CA ASN A 121 5.65 -12.76 56.83
C ASN A 121 4.19 -13.08 57.21
N VAL A 122 3.40 -13.64 56.29
CA VAL A 122 2.03 -14.09 56.58
C VAL A 122 2.02 -15.26 57.58
N ASP A 123 3.08 -16.08 57.60
CA ASP A 123 3.23 -17.23 58.50
C ASP A 123 3.21 -16.79 59.99
N ASP A 124 3.78 -15.62 60.30
CA ASP A 124 3.81 -15.03 61.64
C ASP A 124 2.39 -14.71 62.18
N PHE A 125 1.39 -14.66 61.30
CA PHE A 125 -0.02 -14.42 61.62
C PHE A 125 -0.86 -15.72 61.68
N GLY A 126 -0.21 -16.88 61.52
CA GLY A 126 -0.83 -18.21 61.60
C GLY A 126 -1.24 -18.80 60.26
N ALA A 127 -0.71 -18.31 59.14
CA ALA A 127 -0.90 -18.96 57.84
C ALA A 127 -0.04 -20.23 57.75
N VAL A 128 -0.54 -21.25 57.04
CA VAL A 128 0.17 -22.52 56.86
C VAL A 128 0.08 -22.95 55.39
N PRO A 129 1.20 -23.04 54.66
CA PRO A 129 1.21 -23.35 53.23
C PRO A 129 1.17 -24.87 52.94
N ASP A 130 0.29 -25.62 53.62
CA ASP A 130 0.19 -27.09 53.55
C ASP A 130 -0.82 -27.64 52.52
N GLY A 131 -1.50 -26.76 51.78
CA GLY A 131 -2.57 -27.11 50.85
C GLY A 131 -3.88 -27.56 51.52
N LYS A 132 -4.08 -27.29 52.82
CA LYS A 132 -5.26 -27.73 53.57
C LYS A 132 -5.79 -26.69 54.54
N THR A 133 -4.91 -25.97 55.22
CA THR A 133 -5.24 -25.06 56.31
C THR A 133 -5.75 -23.73 55.77
N ASP A 134 -7.00 -23.36 56.11
CA ASP A 134 -7.58 -22.06 55.78
C ASP A 134 -6.78 -20.92 56.42
N SER A 135 -5.96 -20.27 55.59
CA SER A 135 -5.05 -19.20 55.98
C SER A 135 -5.70 -17.81 55.84
N SER A 136 -6.97 -17.70 55.46
CA SER A 136 -7.64 -16.43 55.13
C SER A 136 -7.53 -15.36 56.22
N GLU A 137 -7.68 -15.75 57.49
CA GLU A 137 -7.61 -14.82 58.62
C GLU A 137 -6.17 -14.33 58.87
N ALA A 138 -5.15 -15.15 58.59
CA ALA A 138 -3.76 -14.75 58.68
C ALA A 138 -3.40 -13.75 57.57
N PHE A 139 -3.86 -13.98 56.33
CA PHE A 139 -3.74 -12.99 55.24
C PHE A 139 -4.44 -11.67 55.60
N ARG A 140 -5.66 -11.72 56.13
CA ARG A 140 -6.41 -10.53 56.59
C ARG A 140 -5.63 -9.72 57.62
N LYS A 141 -5.01 -10.38 58.62
CA LYS A 141 -4.19 -9.72 59.65
C LYS A 141 -2.85 -9.18 59.13
N ALA A 142 -2.17 -9.93 58.27
CA ALA A 142 -0.89 -9.52 57.70
C ALA A 142 -1.06 -8.27 56.83
N VAL A 143 -2.01 -8.31 55.88
CA VAL A 143 -2.36 -7.19 54.99
C VAL A 143 -2.92 -6.01 55.79
N GLY A 144 -3.91 -6.24 56.66
CA GLY A 144 -4.54 -5.19 57.47
C GLY A 144 -5.05 -4.02 56.62
N ASN A 145 -4.66 -2.80 57.01
CA ASN A 145 -5.04 -1.56 56.31
C ASN A 145 -4.02 -1.12 55.23
N GLY A 146 -3.14 -2.03 54.77
CA GLY A 146 -2.11 -1.72 53.77
C GLY A 146 -0.86 -1.06 54.36
N ARG A 147 -0.13 -0.32 53.52
CA ARG A 147 1.20 0.26 53.83
C ARG A 147 2.20 -0.80 54.31
N VAL A 148 2.14 -1.97 53.69
CA VAL A 148 2.82 -3.19 54.14
C VAL A 148 3.38 -3.99 52.97
N ARG A 149 4.54 -4.61 53.20
CA ARG A 149 5.08 -5.69 52.38
C ARG A 149 4.81 -7.01 53.10
N VAL A 150 3.94 -7.84 52.53
CA VAL A 150 3.60 -9.16 53.03
C VAL A 150 4.39 -10.18 52.21
N LYS A 151 5.30 -10.88 52.87
CA LYS A 151 6.03 -12.03 52.33
C LYS A 151 5.27 -13.31 52.60
N LEU A 152 5.39 -14.24 51.66
CA LEU A 152 4.80 -15.57 51.67
C LEU A 152 5.92 -16.60 51.53
N SER A 153 5.79 -17.73 52.21
CA SER A 153 6.69 -18.88 52.09
C SER A 153 6.34 -19.76 50.88
N ALA A 154 7.19 -20.77 50.63
CA ALA A 154 6.90 -21.82 49.67
C ALA A 154 5.79 -22.76 50.18
N GLY A 155 5.00 -23.32 49.25
CA GLY A 155 3.87 -24.20 49.49
C GLY A 155 2.54 -23.59 49.04
N ILE A 156 1.43 -24.20 49.47
CA ILE A 156 0.07 -23.88 49.00
C ILE A 156 -0.75 -23.31 50.16
N TYR A 157 -1.08 -22.03 50.11
CA TYR A 157 -2.01 -21.41 51.06
C TYR A 157 -3.44 -21.54 50.55
N VAL A 158 -4.27 -22.24 51.32
CA VAL A 158 -5.72 -22.29 51.07
C VAL A 158 -6.36 -21.03 51.63
N ILE A 159 -7.12 -20.31 50.81
CA ILE A 159 -7.69 -18.99 51.13
C ILE A 159 -9.11 -18.81 50.60
N ARG A 160 -9.85 -17.83 51.14
CA ARG A 160 -11.16 -17.39 50.67
C ARG A 160 -11.08 -16.01 49.99
N GLY A 161 -10.06 -15.86 49.14
CA GLY A 161 -9.70 -14.62 48.44
C GLY A 161 -8.89 -13.62 49.29
N VAL A 162 -7.96 -12.90 48.66
CA VAL A 162 -7.18 -11.81 49.30
C VAL A 162 -7.65 -10.45 48.75
N LYS A 163 -7.97 -9.53 49.67
CA LYS A 163 -8.37 -8.15 49.35
C LYS A 163 -7.22 -7.19 49.66
N LEU A 164 -6.67 -6.51 48.65
CA LEU A 164 -5.48 -5.67 48.77
C LEU A 164 -5.82 -4.17 48.87
N PRO A 165 -5.65 -3.52 50.03
CA PRO A 165 -5.81 -2.07 50.16
C PRO A 165 -4.61 -1.32 49.55
N SER A 166 -4.72 0.00 49.47
CA SER A 166 -3.67 0.86 48.90
C SER A 166 -2.31 0.75 49.63
N TRP A 167 -1.21 0.91 48.89
CA TRP A 167 0.18 0.78 49.36
C TRP A 167 0.52 -0.63 49.88
N THR A 168 0.12 -1.66 49.16
CA THR A 168 0.35 -3.07 49.54
C THR A 168 1.26 -3.77 48.54
N TYR A 169 2.22 -4.53 49.05
CA TYR A 169 3.17 -5.32 48.27
C TYR A 169 3.06 -6.78 48.74
N LEU A 170 2.53 -7.68 47.92
CA LEU A 170 2.36 -9.12 48.23
C LEU A 170 3.41 -9.93 47.45
N VAL A 171 4.22 -10.73 48.13
CA VAL A 171 5.42 -11.37 47.56
C VAL A 171 5.51 -12.85 47.93
N GLY A 172 5.47 -13.72 46.92
CA GLY A 172 5.84 -15.13 47.06
C GLY A 172 7.28 -15.42 46.63
N GLN A 173 7.66 -16.68 46.68
CA GLN A 173 9.02 -17.15 46.36
C GLN A 173 9.20 -17.57 44.88
N GLY A 174 8.12 -17.57 44.08
CA GLY A 174 8.11 -17.87 42.65
C GLY A 174 6.81 -18.54 42.19
N LYS A 175 6.55 -18.48 40.88
CA LYS A 175 5.52 -19.30 40.20
C LYS A 175 5.76 -20.79 40.51
N GLY A 176 4.73 -21.54 40.84
CA GLY A 176 4.80 -22.94 41.24
C GLY A 176 5.50 -23.20 42.59
N VAL A 177 6.05 -22.17 43.25
CA VAL A 177 6.73 -22.29 44.55
C VAL A 177 5.84 -21.79 45.68
N THR A 178 5.24 -20.60 45.51
CA THR A 178 4.18 -20.09 46.40
C THR A 178 2.88 -20.12 45.62
N ILE A 179 1.85 -20.79 46.14
CA ILE A 179 0.54 -20.91 45.50
C ILE A 179 -0.54 -20.39 46.45
N LEU A 180 -1.45 -19.55 45.95
CA LEU A 180 -2.69 -19.17 46.63
C LEU A 180 -3.84 -19.92 45.94
N GLN A 181 -4.56 -20.78 46.67
CA GLN A 181 -5.64 -21.60 46.13
C GLN A 181 -6.96 -21.28 46.83
N LEU A 182 -8.07 -21.17 46.09
CA LEU A 182 -9.39 -20.99 46.71
C LEU A 182 -9.84 -22.23 47.49
N HIS A 183 -10.34 -22.02 48.71
CA HIS A 183 -10.88 -23.05 49.60
C HIS A 183 -12.09 -23.74 48.98
N GLU A 184 -12.29 -25.02 49.33
CA GLU A 184 -13.41 -25.83 48.84
C GLU A 184 -14.80 -25.16 48.98
N ASP A 185 -15.09 -24.44 50.07
CA ASP A 185 -16.37 -23.75 50.28
C ASP A 185 -16.45 -22.32 49.67
N THR A 186 -15.41 -21.84 48.99
CA THR A 186 -15.39 -20.46 48.49
C THR A 186 -16.43 -20.28 47.37
N PRO A 187 -17.26 -19.22 47.38
CA PRO A 187 -18.23 -18.97 46.31
C PRO A 187 -17.60 -18.88 44.93
N ALA A 188 -18.39 -19.15 43.88
CA ALA A 188 -17.97 -19.00 42.50
C ALA A 188 -17.62 -17.55 42.13
N SER A 189 -18.30 -16.55 42.70
CA SER A 189 -18.03 -15.13 42.38
C SER A 189 -16.70 -14.58 42.95
N GLU A 190 -16.01 -15.34 43.80
CA GLU A 190 -14.81 -14.87 44.48
C GLU A 190 -13.57 -14.90 43.58
N TRP A 191 -12.63 -14.00 43.88
CA TRP A 191 -11.33 -13.87 43.23
C TRP A 191 -10.23 -14.48 44.12
N VAL A 192 -9.13 -14.97 43.52
CA VAL A 192 -7.94 -15.32 44.33
C VAL A 192 -7.33 -14.05 44.93
N ILE A 193 -7.17 -13.00 44.11
CA ILE A 193 -6.75 -11.66 44.52
C ILE A 193 -7.63 -10.58 43.87
N THR A 194 -8.02 -9.58 44.65
CA THR A 194 -8.51 -8.30 44.10
C THR A 194 -8.17 -7.13 45.04
N ASN A 195 -8.37 -5.88 44.62
CA ASN A 195 -8.23 -4.72 45.50
C ASN A 195 -9.38 -4.62 46.53
N ALA A 196 -9.12 -3.97 47.66
CA ALA A 196 -10.03 -3.99 48.82
C ALA A 196 -11.21 -3.00 48.73
N ASP A 197 -11.00 -1.81 48.16
CA ASP A 197 -12.08 -0.90 47.80
C ASP A 197 -12.33 -1.06 46.31
N TYR A 198 -13.35 -1.86 45.97
CA TYR A 198 -13.63 -2.26 44.59
C TYR A 198 -14.31 -1.14 43.79
N GLU A 199 -15.17 -0.34 44.43
CA GLU A 199 -15.92 0.75 43.79
C GLU A 199 -15.04 2.00 43.58
N LYS A 200 -14.37 2.48 44.63
CA LYS A 200 -13.58 3.73 44.59
C LYS A 200 -12.14 3.49 44.19
N GLY A 201 -11.75 2.22 44.10
CA GLY A 201 -10.42 1.78 43.72
C GLY A 201 -9.38 1.93 44.82
N ASN A 202 -8.19 1.44 44.53
CA ASN A 202 -7.03 1.58 45.38
C ASN A 202 -5.82 2.09 44.59
N ARG A 203 -4.70 2.32 45.26
CA ARG A 203 -3.47 2.79 44.58
C ARG A 203 -2.19 2.18 45.12
N ASN A 204 -1.19 2.08 44.25
CA ASN A 204 0.13 1.52 44.53
C ASN A 204 0.01 0.11 45.13
N ILE A 205 -0.52 -0.83 44.34
CA ILE A 205 -0.62 -2.25 44.68
C ILE A 205 0.39 -3.02 43.82
N PHE A 206 1.14 -3.91 44.45
CA PHE A 206 2.14 -4.76 43.79
C PHE A 206 1.96 -6.22 44.21
N VAL A 207 1.89 -7.13 43.24
CA VAL A 207 1.77 -8.59 43.46
C VAL A 207 2.88 -9.29 42.68
N GLN A 208 3.67 -10.16 43.32
CA GLN A 208 4.76 -10.84 42.63
C GLN A 208 5.09 -12.25 43.12
N GLY A 209 5.53 -13.10 42.19
CA GLY A 209 6.27 -14.32 42.48
C GLY A 209 5.41 -15.42 43.10
N MET A 210 4.22 -15.68 42.54
CA MET A 210 3.30 -16.70 43.04
C MET A 210 2.40 -17.24 41.93
N SER A 211 1.80 -18.40 42.15
CA SER A 211 0.67 -18.89 41.36
C SER A 211 -0.64 -18.62 42.10
N LEU A 212 -1.68 -18.31 41.34
CA LEU A 212 -3.04 -18.06 41.79
C LEU A 212 -3.90 -19.15 41.17
N ASP A 213 -4.51 -20.00 41.99
CA ASP A 213 -5.39 -21.08 41.53
C ASP A 213 -6.82 -20.80 42.01
N TRP A 214 -7.70 -20.57 41.04
CA TRP A 214 -9.12 -20.36 41.32
C TRP A 214 -9.82 -21.65 41.75
N ASN A 215 -9.20 -22.83 41.62
CA ASN A 215 -9.70 -24.13 42.07
C ASN A 215 -11.13 -24.45 41.57
N PRO A 216 -11.32 -24.68 40.26
CA PRO A 216 -12.63 -24.84 39.66
C PRO A 216 -13.37 -26.12 40.08
N ASP A 217 -12.64 -27.16 40.48
CA ASP A 217 -13.21 -28.48 40.80
C ASP A 217 -13.81 -28.53 42.21
N ARG A 218 -13.66 -27.46 43.00
CA ARG A 218 -14.31 -27.30 44.30
C ARG A 218 -15.82 -27.46 44.19
N GLN A 219 -16.45 -27.98 45.25
CA GLN A 219 -17.90 -28.20 45.33
C GLN A 219 -18.44 -29.17 44.25
N GLY A 220 -17.56 -29.96 43.62
CA GLY A 220 -17.91 -30.86 42.51
C GLY A 220 -17.91 -30.19 41.12
N GLY A 221 -17.36 -28.98 41.02
CA GLY A 221 -17.29 -28.20 39.79
C GLY A 221 -18.12 -26.92 39.86
N VAL A 222 -17.46 -25.75 39.82
CA VAL A 222 -18.09 -24.44 39.77
C VAL A 222 -17.80 -23.71 38.45
N GLY A 223 -18.81 -23.03 37.91
CA GLY A 223 -18.68 -22.16 36.73
C GLY A 223 -18.45 -20.70 37.12
N ALA A 224 -18.07 -19.86 36.14
CA ALA A 224 -18.03 -18.41 36.32
C ALA A 224 -19.43 -17.85 36.67
N THR A 225 -19.48 -16.79 37.48
CA THR A 225 -20.73 -16.05 37.73
C THR A 225 -21.00 -14.94 36.70
N GLY A 226 -20.06 -14.69 35.80
CA GLY A 226 -20.10 -13.55 34.87
C GLY A 226 -19.84 -12.20 35.54
N GLY A 227 -19.86 -11.13 34.74
CA GLY A 227 -19.43 -9.80 35.18
C GLY A 227 -17.92 -9.79 35.45
N GLN A 228 -17.47 -9.02 36.44
CA GLN A 228 -16.05 -8.84 36.75
C GLN A 228 -15.49 -9.92 37.71
N HIS A 229 -16.26 -10.98 37.95
CA HIS A 229 -16.05 -11.97 39.01
C HIS A 229 -15.33 -13.23 38.53
N SER A 230 -15.00 -14.13 39.46
CA SER A 230 -14.44 -15.48 39.16
C SER A 230 -13.05 -15.51 38.50
N SER A 231 -12.33 -14.39 38.50
CA SER A 231 -10.96 -14.28 37.95
C SER A 231 -9.89 -14.66 38.98
N CYS A 232 -8.68 -15.01 38.52
CA CYS A 232 -7.54 -15.23 39.43
C CYS A 232 -7.10 -13.91 40.08
N LEU A 233 -6.78 -12.90 39.27
CA LEU A 233 -6.51 -11.54 39.74
C LEU A 233 -7.39 -10.53 39.00
N THR A 234 -8.14 -9.72 39.74
CA THR A 234 -8.82 -8.54 39.19
C THR A 234 -8.34 -7.26 39.88
N PHE A 235 -7.97 -6.25 39.09
CA PHE A 235 -7.84 -4.88 39.57
C PHE A 235 -8.98 -4.04 39.02
N ALA A 236 -9.79 -3.46 39.91
CA ALA A 236 -10.87 -2.53 39.59
C ALA A 236 -10.52 -1.11 40.09
N ASN A 237 -10.51 -0.11 39.20
CA ASN A 237 -10.21 1.30 39.52
C ASN A 237 -8.83 1.50 40.23
N VAL A 238 -7.87 0.60 39.99
CA VAL A 238 -6.52 0.68 40.60
C VAL A 238 -5.65 1.70 39.88
N LYS A 239 -5.00 2.58 40.64
CA LYS A 239 -4.07 3.60 40.14
C LYS A 239 -2.65 3.28 40.57
N PHE A 240 -1.74 3.06 39.62
CA PHE A 240 -0.41 2.50 39.86
C PHE A 240 -0.51 1.05 40.40
N GLY A 241 -0.65 0.09 39.47
CA GLY A 241 -0.73 -1.34 39.76
C GLY A 241 0.40 -2.11 39.10
N TRP A 242 0.90 -3.15 39.76
CA TRP A 242 1.93 -4.03 39.21
C TRP A 242 1.63 -5.49 39.52
N VAL A 243 1.77 -6.34 38.50
CA VAL A 243 1.70 -7.79 38.62
C VAL A 243 2.94 -8.35 37.93
N LYS A 244 3.81 -9.04 38.66
CA LYS A 244 5.10 -9.51 38.11
C LYS A 244 5.40 -10.95 38.47
N ASP A 245 5.86 -11.74 37.51
CA ASP A 245 6.24 -13.13 37.77
C ASP A 245 5.08 -13.93 38.43
N VAL A 246 3.84 -13.64 38.03
CA VAL A 246 2.63 -14.29 38.57
C VAL A 246 2.08 -15.29 37.55
N GLU A 247 1.53 -16.39 38.03
CA GLU A 247 0.84 -17.39 37.23
C GLU A 247 -0.65 -17.45 37.64
N ALA A 248 -1.57 -17.48 36.68
CA ALA A 248 -3.00 -17.66 36.88
C ALA A 248 -3.40 -19.04 36.35
N ILE A 249 -3.97 -19.86 37.24
CA ILE A 249 -4.28 -21.27 37.04
C ILE A 249 -5.80 -21.44 37.07
N ASN A 250 -6.35 -22.01 36.00
CA ASN A 250 -7.74 -22.45 35.91
C ASN A 250 -8.80 -21.44 36.42
N PRO A 251 -8.71 -20.13 36.07
CA PRO A 251 -9.71 -19.16 36.50
C PRO A 251 -11.09 -19.55 35.99
N GLY A 252 -12.12 -19.21 36.77
CA GLY A 252 -13.51 -19.42 36.37
C GLY A 252 -13.87 -18.54 35.17
N LEU A 253 -13.45 -17.27 35.24
CA LEU A 253 -13.55 -16.29 34.16
C LEU A 253 -12.15 -15.98 33.60
N HIS A 254 -11.51 -14.88 34.03
CA HIS A 254 -10.23 -14.42 33.48
C HIS A 254 -9.00 -14.76 34.34
N GLY A 255 -7.82 -14.90 33.74
CA GLY A 255 -6.57 -15.02 34.50
C GLY A 255 -6.22 -13.71 35.21
N PHE A 256 -6.09 -12.65 34.42
CA PHE A 256 -5.86 -11.30 34.89
C PHE A 256 -6.85 -10.35 34.22
N ASP A 257 -7.62 -9.59 35.01
CA ASP A 257 -8.58 -8.60 34.50
C ASP A 257 -8.29 -7.21 35.10
N ILE A 258 -8.13 -6.22 34.23
CA ILE A 258 -7.79 -4.84 34.59
C ILE A 258 -8.92 -3.93 34.13
N THR A 259 -9.80 -3.56 35.08
CA THR A 259 -11.14 -3.07 34.78
C THR A 259 -11.53 -1.78 35.53
N ALA A 260 -12.64 -1.18 35.11
CA ALA A 260 -13.52 -0.37 35.98
C ALA A 260 -14.37 -1.28 36.90
N PRO A 261 -15.04 -0.75 37.94
CA PRO A 261 -15.87 -1.55 38.85
C PRO A 261 -17.12 -2.18 38.18
N THR A 262 -17.41 -1.83 36.92
CA THR A 262 -18.49 -2.37 36.08
C THR A 262 -18.03 -2.41 34.62
N TYR A 263 -18.67 -3.25 33.81
CA TYR A 263 -18.52 -3.29 32.35
C TYR A 263 -19.61 -2.47 31.61
N ASP A 264 -20.47 -1.74 32.33
CA ASP A 264 -21.56 -0.94 31.76
C ASP A 264 -21.19 0.55 31.68
N HIS A 265 -20.52 0.93 30.58
CA HIS A 265 -20.28 2.33 30.24
C HIS A 265 -20.47 2.63 28.74
N LEU A 266 -21.53 3.36 28.41
CA LEU A 266 -21.82 3.79 27.04
C LEU A 266 -20.73 4.73 26.46
N ALA A 267 -20.51 4.63 25.16
CA ALA A 267 -19.53 5.43 24.40
C ALA A 267 -19.72 6.96 24.48
N SER A 268 -20.91 7.43 24.86
CA SER A 268 -21.25 8.85 25.06
C SER A 268 -20.78 9.42 26.42
N THR A 269 -20.27 8.58 27.31
CA THR A 269 -19.85 8.95 28.67
C THR A 269 -18.33 9.17 28.76
N GLN A 270 -17.84 9.60 29.93
CA GLN A 270 -16.41 9.52 30.27
C GLN A 270 -16.09 8.08 30.74
N TYR A 271 -16.25 7.10 29.84
CA TYR A 271 -16.30 5.67 30.15
C TYR A 271 -15.02 5.09 30.78
N THR A 272 -13.89 5.81 30.73
CA THR A 272 -12.62 5.43 31.35
C THR A 272 -12.29 6.19 32.65
N LYS A 273 -13.23 6.99 33.17
CA LYS A 273 -13.02 7.84 34.35
C LYS A 273 -12.70 7.03 35.61
N ASP A 274 -13.45 5.96 35.81
CA ASP A 274 -13.41 5.12 37.01
C ASP A 274 -12.70 3.77 36.75
N GLY A 275 -12.03 3.62 35.60
CA GLY A 275 -11.18 2.49 35.25
C GLY A 275 -9.79 2.50 35.91
N CYS A 276 -9.07 1.38 35.78
CA CYS A 276 -7.67 1.30 36.17
C CYS A 276 -6.81 2.29 35.38
N ARG A 277 -5.75 2.81 36.01
CA ARG A 277 -4.77 3.69 35.38
C ARG A 277 -3.35 3.38 35.79
N TYR A 278 -2.45 3.30 34.80
CA TYR A 278 -1.02 3.05 35.02
C TYR A 278 -0.80 1.68 35.66
N VAL A 279 -1.15 0.61 34.94
CA VAL A 279 -0.98 -0.77 35.41
C VAL A 279 0.02 -1.49 34.52
N TRP A 280 0.91 -2.30 35.12
CA TRP A 280 1.91 -3.08 34.40
C TRP A 280 1.90 -4.55 34.85
N LEU A 281 1.57 -5.43 33.90
CA LEU A 281 1.70 -6.88 34.01
C LEU A 281 2.99 -7.27 33.28
N ASP A 282 3.90 -7.95 33.96
CA ASP A 282 5.20 -8.36 33.41
C ASP A 282 5.51 -9.81 33.73
N ASN A 283 5.97 -10.57 32.73
CA ASN A 283 6.27 -12.01 32.90
C ASN A 283 5.11 -12.76 33.58
N CYS A 284 3.87 -12.48 33.17
CA CYS A 284 2.69 -13.17 33.69
C CYS A 284 2.39 -14.41 32.85
N VAL A 285 1.86 -15.46 33.47
CA VAL A 285 1.42 -16.68 32.78
C VAL A 285 -0.04 -16.92 33.10
N ALA A 286 -0.87 -17.22 32.10
CA ALA A 286 -2.27 -17.56 32.29
C ALA A 286 -2.62 -18.82 31.49
N TYR A 287 -3.26 -19.80 32.12
CA TYR A 287 -3.79 -20.96 31.41
C TYR A 287 -5.06 -21.52 32.04
N GLY A 288 -5.80 -22.29 31.24
CA GLY A 288 -7.05 -22.92 31.67
C GLY A 288 -8.17 -21.91 31.91
N ALA A 289 -8.14 -20.74 31.28
CA ALA A 289 -9.16 -19.72 31.48
C ALA A 289 -10.55 -20.16 31.00
N GLY A 290 -11.59 -19.76 31.75
CA GLY A 290 -12.97 -19.97 31.33
C GLY A 290 -13.38 -19.00 30.23
N ASP A 291 -12.87 -17.77 30.30
CA ASP A 291 -12.91 -16.77 29.24
C ASP A 291 -11.46 -16.49 28.77
N ASP A 292 -10.93 -15.27 28.92
CA ASP A 292 -9.56 -14.90 28.49
C ASP A 292 -8.47 -15.10 29.55
N GLY A 293 -7.23 -15.33 29.12
CA GLY A 293 -6.10 -15.39 30.06
C GLY A 293 -5.68 -14.03 30.63
N ILE A 294 -5.59 -12.99 29.79
CA ILE A 294 -5.34 -11.60 30.23
C ILE A 294 -6.33 -10.69 29.49
N THR A 295 -7.07 -9.85 30.21
CA THR A 295 -8.02 -8.90 29.63
C THR A 295 -7.96 -7.51 30.26
N THR A 296 -8.43 -6.50 29.54
CA THR A 296 -8.59 -5.12 30.02
C THR A 296 -9.93 -4.55 29.61
N HIS A 297 -10.58 -3.83 30.52
CA HIS A 297 -11.88 -3.18 30.30
C HIS A 297 -11.85 -1.74 30.83
N TYR A 298 -12.39 -0.78 30.09
CA TYR A 298 -12.66 0.60 30.51
C TYR A 298 -11.47 1.34 31.17
N SER A 299 -10.25 0.89 30.93
CA SER A 299 -9.05 1.29 31.65
C SER A 299 -8.02 1.95 30.73
N GLU A 300 -7.13 2.78 31.30
CA GLU A 300 -6.15 3.53 30.52
C GLU A 300 -4.71 3.29 30.95
N TYR A 301 -3.78 3.37 30.01
CA TYR A 301 -2.34 3.32 30.28
C TYR A 301 -1.89 1.99 30.89
N ILE A 302 -2.20 0.91 30.18
CA ILE A 302 -1.95 -0.47 30.62
C ILE A 302 -0.81 -1.06 29.81
N PHE A 303 0.13 -1.73 30.48
CA PHE A 303 1.25 -2.43 29.87
C PHE A 303 1.14 -3.91 30.22
N ILE A 304 1.21 -4.78 29.21
CA ILE A 304 1.29 -6.24 29.38
C ILE A 304 2.53 -6.68 28.62
N SER A 305 3.56 -7.14 29.31
CA SER A 305 4.85 -7.49 28.71
C SER A 305 5.36 -8.87 29.08
N ASN A 306 6.12 -9.47 28.15
CA ASN A 306 6.84 -10.73 28.33
C ASN A 306 5.96 -11.90 28.85
N SER A 307 4.64 -11.82 28.62
CA SER A 307 3.65 -12.69 29.24
C SER A 307 3.18 -13.79 28.27
N HIS A 308 2.74 -14.92 28.81
CA HIS A 308 2.27 -16.08 28.05
C HIS A 308 0.84 -16.46 28.45
N SER A 309 -0.06 -16.51 27.48
CA SER A 309 -1.44 -16.97 27.71
C SER A 309 -1.83 -18.09 26.74
N PHE A 310 -2.30 -19.23 27.27
CA PHE A 310 -2.49 -20.46 26.49
C PHE A 310 -3.55 -21.43 27.04
N ASP A 311 -3.97 -22.36 26.18
CA ASP A 311 -4.85 -23.50 26.49
C ASP A 311 -6.01 -23.16 27.45
N PRO A 312 -6.95 -22.28 27.04
CA PRO A 312 -8.14 -21.99 27.83
C PRO A 312 -9.08 -23.21 27.88
N ARG A 313 -9.88 -23.29 28.94
CA ARG A 313 -10.93 -24.31 29.09
C ARG A 313 -12.25 -23.91 28.42
N GLY A 314 -12.47 -22.62 28.18
CA GLY A 314 -13.66 -22.11 27.50
C GLY A 314 -14.98 -22.24 28.29
N THR A 315 -14.88 -22.50 29.60
CA THR A 315 -16.00 -22.85 30.49
C THR A 315 -16.91 -21.69 30.90
N ALA A 316 -16.57 -20.44 30.56
CA ALA A 316 -17.48 -19.31 30.73
C ALA A 316 -18.55 -19.24 29.62
N HIS A 317 -18.38 -19.99 28.53
CA HIS A 317 -19.19 -19.91 27.32
C HIS A 317 -19.98 -21.19 27.03
N ALA A 318 -20.96 -21.07 26.14
CA ALA A 318 -21.61 -22.24 25.55
C ALA A 318 -20.63 -23.05 24.69
N LYS A 319 -20.71 -24.39 24.77
CA LYS A 319 -19.84 -25.30 24.02
C LYS A 319 -19.90 -25.02 22.51
N GLY A 320 -18.74 -24.75 21.91
CA GLY A 320 -18.61 -24.45 20.49
C GLY A 320 -18.83 -22.98 20.12
N GLN A 321 -19.00 -22.09 21.09
CA GLN A 321 -19.16 -20.63 20.89
C GLN A 321 -18.20 -19.81 21.77
N SER A 322 -17.16 -20.45 22.30
CA SER A 322 -16.28 -19.85 23.31
C SER A 322 -15.44 -18.73 22.74
N ASN A 323 -15.46 -17.53 23.35
CA ASN A 323 -14.64 -16.40 22.93
C ASN A 323 -13.27 -16.37 23.63
N SER A 324 -12.80 -17.47 24.22
CA SER A 324 -11.60 -17.49 25.06
C SER A 324 -10.30 -17.14 24.34
N ASN A 325 -9.78 -15.94 24.60
CA ASN A 325 -8.58 -15.43 23.97
C ASN A 325 -7.34 -15.49 24.88
N GLY A 326 -6.16 -15.41 24.26
CA GLY A 326 -4.90 -15.32 24.97
C GLY A 326 -4.77 -13.98 25.69
N ILE A 327 -4.79 -12.90 24.91
CA ILE A 327 -4.87 -11.52 25.42
C ILE A 327 -6.04 -10.80 24.73
N GLU A 328 -6.92 -10.21 25.51
CA GLU A 328 -8.03 -9.41 25.02
C GLU A 328 -7.90 -7.94 25.48
N VAL A 329 -8.13 -7.01 24.56
CA VAL A 329 -8.20 -5.57 24.85
C VAL A 329 -9.60 -5.10 24.50
N ASP A 330 -10.49 -5.18 25.48
CA ASP A 330 -11.93 -5.10 25.31
C ASP A 330 -12.52 -3.71 25.60
N ASP A 331 -13.85 -3.61 25.41
CA ASP A 331 -14.81 -2.63 25.91
C ASP A 331 -14.17 -1.45 26.67
N GLY A 332 -14.05 -0.33 25.98
CA GLY A 332 -13.67 0.97 26.51
C GLY A 332 -12.19 1.16 26.85
N SER A 333 -11.35 0.15 26.69
CA SER A 333 -9.92 0.24 27.01
C SER A 333 -9.19 1.23 26.09
N LYS A 334 -8.23 1.98 26.65
CA LYS A 334 -7.43 2.95 25.89
C LYS A 334 -5.96 2.90 26.24
N HIS A 335 -5.09 3.26 25.30
CA HIS A 335 -3.67 3.44 25.57
C HIS A 335 -3.07 2.18 26.21
N VAL A 336 -3.14 1.07 25.46
CA VAL A 336 -2.73 -0.27 25.92
C VAL A 336 -1.54 -0.73 25.09
N TRP A 337 -0.49 -1.21 25.76
CA TRP A 337 0.74 -1.71 25.14
C TRP A 337 0.93 -3.19 25.46
N LEU A 338 0.90 -4.04 24.42
CA LEU A 338 1.23 -5.46 24.48
C LEU A 338 2.66 -5.63 23.93
N LEU A 339 3.63 -6.00 24.78
CA LEU A 339 5.06 -5.96 24.45
C LEU A 339 5.73 -7.33 24.61
N ASN A 340 6.19 -7.93 23.51
CA ASN A 340 6.92 -9.21 23.51
C ASN A 340 6.16 -10.37 24.19
N ASN A 341 4.82 -10.38 24.11
CA ASN A 341 4.01 -11.47 24.65
C ASN A 341 3.92 -12.63 23.67
N TYR A 342 3.62 -13.82 24.19
CA TYR A 342 3.40 -15.04 23.42
C TYR A 342 2.01 -15.60 23.73
N THR A 343 1.31 -16.10 22.73
CA THR A 343 0.01 -16.77 22.91
C THR A 343 -0.06 -18.05 22.10
N SER A 344 -0.77 -19.07 22.62
CA SER A 344 -0.89 -20.34 21.94
C SER A 344 -2.13 -21.16 22.29
N GLY A 345 -2.75 -21.79 21.29
CA GLY A 345 -3.89 -22.70 21.46
C GLY A 345 -5.23 -22.04 21.78
N ASN A 346 -5.28 -20.71 21.84
CA ASN A 346 -6.47 -19.93 22.17
C ASN A 346 -7.44 -19.84 20.97
N ILE A 347 -8.62 -19.27 21.19
CA ILE A 347 -9.49 -18.85 20.08
C ILE A 347 -8.86 -17.68 19.33
N ARG A 348 -8.26 -16.73 20.05
CA ARG A 348 -7.42 -15.69 19.44
C ARG A 348 -6.16 -15.48 20.25
N GLY A 349 -5.06 -15.20 19.56
CA GLY A 349 -3.81 -14.82 20.23
C GLY A 349 -4.00 -13.44 20.87
N VAL A 350 -4.23 -12.43 20.03
CA VAL A 350 -4.67 -11.10 20.46
C VAL A 350 -6.03 -10.76 19.86
N GLU A 351 -6.97 -10.39 20.71
CA GLU A 351 -8.23 -9.75 20.35
C GLU A 351 -8.21 -8.27 20.77
N VAL A 352 -8.58 -7.38 19.86
CA VAL A 352 -8.83 -5.96 20.17
C VAL A 352 -10.26 -5.67 19.74
N LYS A 353 -11.17 -5.52 20.72
CA LYS A 353 -12.61 -5.50 20.44
C LYS A 353 -13.43 -4.51 21.27
N ALA A 354 -14.72 -4.49 20.95
CA ALA A 354 -15.81 -4.33 21.92
C ALA A 354 -17.05 -5.12 21.48
N HIS A 355 -18.00 -5.27 22.40
CA HIS A 355 -19.38 -5.66 22.16
C HIS A 355 -20.19 -4.52 21.49
N ALA A 356 -21.40 -4.81 21.02
CA ALA A 356 -22.15 -3.90 20.14
C ALA A 356 -22.68 -2.63 20.81
N GLU A 357 -22.90 -2.69 22.12
CA GLU A 357 -23.41 -1.61 22.95
C GLU A 357 -22.30 -0.68 23.46
N TRP A 358 -21.04 -1.15 23.42
CA TRP A 358 -19.93 -0.61 24.17
C TRP A 358 -18.88 0.09 23.29
N PRO A 359 -18.09 1.02 23.83
CA PRO A 359 -17.04 1.67 23.06
C PRO A 359 -15.90 0.69 22.72
N ALA A 360 -15.67 0.36 21.44
CA ALA A 360 -14.41 -0.26 20.99
C ALA A 360 -13.15 0.36 21.61
N SER A 361 -12.20 -0.51 21.96
CA SER A 361 -10.90 -0.11 22.51
C SER A 361 -10.07 0.70 21.51
N GLN A 362 -9.27 1.64 22.01
CA GLN A 362 -8.58 2.69 21.22
C GLN A 362 -7.10 2.84 21.55
N ASN A 363 -6.31 3.22 20.54
CA ASN A 363 -4.87 3.48 20.69
C ASN A 363 -4.16 2.30 21.38
N VAL A 364 -4.28 1.13 20.74
CA VAL A 364 -3.74 -0.15 21.20
C VAL A 364 -2.53 -0.52 20.37
N HIS A 365 -1.41 -0.82 21.03
CA HIS A 365 -0.14 -1.12 20.36
C HIS A 365 0.34 -2.53 20.73
N VAL A 366 0.48 -3.39 19.73
CA VAL A 366 0.97 -4.76 19.86
C VAL A 366 2.33 -4.83 19.20
N ILE A 367 3.38 -5.09 19.97
CA ILE A 367 4.79 -4.95 19.54
C ILE A 367 5.54 -6.24 19.90
N GLY A 368 6.17 -6.87 18.91
CA GLY A 368 7.00 -8.06 19.12
C GLY A 368 6.23 -9.32 19.54
N HIS A 369 4.92 -9.37 19.31
CA HIS A 369 4.07 -10.49 19.74
C HIS A 369 4.22 -11.71 18.83
N VAL A 370 4.12 -12.91 19.40
CA VAL A 370 4.00 -14.18 18.65
C VAL A 370 2.74 -14.94 19.05
N SER A 371 1.90 -15.25 18.06
CA SER A 371 0.75 -16.17 18.18
C SER A 371 1.11 -17.52 17.56
N TYR A 372 0.79 -18.62 18.22
CA TYR A 372 1.06 -19.98 17.77
C TYR A 372 -0.14 -20.91 17.93
N ARG A 373 -0.74 -21.33 16.81
CA ARG A 373 -1.90 -22.23 16.76
C ARG A 373 -3.14 -21.71 17.50
N ASP A 374 -3.25 -20.40 17.70
CA ASP A 374 -4.55 -19.78 17.98
C ASP A 374 -5.41 -19.82 16.71
N VAL A 375 -6.75 -19.79 16.83
CA VAL A 375 -7.60 -19.79 15.62
C VAL A 375 -7.37 -18.53 14.80
N ARG A 376 -7.40 -17.36 15.43
CA ARG A 376 -7.01 -16.10 14.78
C ARG A 376 -5.87 -15.46 15.55
N GLY A 377 -4.69 -15.32 14.93
CA GLY A 377 -3.53 -14.78 15.64
C GLY A 377 -3.75 -13.35 16.12
N TYR A 378 -4.36 -12.52 15.27
CA TYR A 378 -4.76 -11.14 15.58
C TYR A 378 -6.14 -10.88 14.97
N ASP A 379 -7.14 -10.52 15.80
CA ASP A 379 -8.49 -10.14 15.39
C ASP A 379 -8.82 -8.74 15.93
N LEU A 380 -8.99 -7.78 15.02
CA LEU A 380 -9.41 -6.42 15.35
C LEU A 380 -10.86 -6.26 14.88
N ARG A 381 -11.84 -6.11 15.80
CA ARG A 381 -13.27 -6.09 15.42
C ARG A 381 -14.14 -5.29 16.38
N HIS A 382 -15.22 -4.70 15.88
CA HIS A 382 -16.26 -4.12 16.74
C HIS A 382 -17.60 -4.79 16.41
N ILE A 383 -18.13 -5.59 17.35
CA ILE A 383 -19.37 -6.35 17.15
C ILE A 383 -20.52 -5.38 16.85
N GLY A 384 -21.49 -5.77 16.02
CA GLY A 384 -22.63 -4.90 15.69
C GLY A 384 -22.30 -3.67 14.82
N HIS A 385 -21.07 -3.57 14.30
CA HIS A 385 -20.59 -2.48 13.45
C HIS A 385 -19.96 -2.98 12.13
N HIS A 386 -20.39 -4.15 11.64
CA HIS A 386 -19.73 -4.89 10.56
C HIS A 386 -20.51 -4.85 9.23
N LEU A 387 -21.83 -5.00 9.27
CA LEU A 387 -22.69 -5.17 8.10
C LEU A 387 -23.06 -3.83 7.47
N ALA A 388 -23.56 -3.86 6.23
CA ALA A 388 -24.01 -2.65 5.52
C ALA A 388 -25.23 -1.99 6.19
N THR A 389 -26.00 -2.75 6.97
CA THR A 389 -27.14 -2.29 7.80
C THR A 389 -26.73 -1.77 9.18
N ASP A 390 -25.55 -2.18 9.67
CA ASP A 390 -25.08 -1.83 11.00
C ASP A 390 -24.70 -0.33 11.06
N PRO A 391 -24.90 0.34 12.22
CA PRO A 391 -24.34 1.66 12.45
C PRO A 391 -22.82 1.63 12.29
N GLU A 392 -22.21 2.70 11.81
CA GLU A 392 -20.75 2.75 11.74
C GLU A 392 -20.15 3.01 13.13
N SER A 393 -19.14 2.22 13.49
CA SER A 393 -18.39 2.38 14.74
C SER A 393 -17.86 3.81 14.92
N SER A 394 -18.23 4.44 16.03
CA SER A 394 -17.76 5.77 16.45
C SER A 394 -16.47 5.73 17.29
N THR A 395 -16.02 4.53 17.69
CA THR A 395 -14.90 4.35 18.62
C THR A 395 -13.79 3.41 18.14
N ALA A 396 -14.00 2.55 17.14
CA ALA A 396 -12.98 1.59 16.69
C ALA A 396 -11.88 2.29 15.85
N TYR A 397 -10.87 2.82 16.53
CA TYR A 397 -9.77 3.57 15.94
C TYR A 397 -8.41 3.18 16.54
N ASP A 398 -7.36 3.46 15.78
CA ASP A 398 -5.97 3.57 16.25
C ASP A 398 -5.44 2.26 16.85
N VAL A 399 -5.05 1.33 15.97
CA VAL A 399 -4.37 0.09 16.37
C VAL A 399 -3.06 -0.05 15.61
N THR A 400 -1.96 -0.32 16.34
CA THR A 400 -0.63 -0.59 15.78
C THR A 400 -0.24 -2.03 16.01
N LEU A 401 0.14 -2.77 14.96
CA LEU A 401 0.82 -4.05 15.04
C LEU A 401 2.26 -3.87 14.52
N THR A 402 3.28 -4.08 15.34
CA THR A 402 4.70 -3.97 14.97
C THR A 402 5.43 -5.27 15.27
N ASP A 403 6.23 -5.77 14.32
CA ASP A 403 7.04 -7.00 14.44
C ASP A 403 6.24 -8.21 14.97
N CYS A 404 5.00 -8.34 14.49
CA CYS A 404 4.03 -9.33 14.93
C CYS A 404 4.08 -10.59 14.05
N THR A 405 4.05 -11.77 14.68
CA THR A 405 4.13 -13.06 13.98
C THR A 405 2.96 -13.98 14.34
N ALA A 406 2.24 -14.49 13.34
CA ALA A 406 1.26 -15.57 13.50
C ALA A 406 1.79 -16.87 12.87
N ILE A 407 1.78 -17.95 13.65
CA ILE A 407 2.34 -19.25 13.27
C ILE A 407 1.26 -20.32 13.37
N GLU A 408 1.05 -21.04 12.27
CA GLU A 408 0.15 -22.17 12.11
C GLU A 408 -1.26 -21.97 12.71
N PRO A 409 -2.05 -20.95 12.31
CA PRO A 409 -3.43 -20.82 12.78
C PRO A 409 -4.26 -22.07 12.46
N VAL A 410 -5.00 -22.61 13.43
CA VAL A 410 -5.77 -23.87 13.30
C VAL A 410 -7.22 -23.71 13.75
N PHE A 411 -8.13 -24.56 13.24
CA PHE A 411 -9.48 -24.69 13.78
C PHE A 411 -9.43 -25.23 15.23
N ASN A 412 -10.33 -24.74 16.09
CA ASN A 412 -10.50 -25.20 17.46
C ASN A 412 -11.99 -25.39 17.76
N ASP A 413 -12.38 -26.58 18.25
CA ASP A 413 -13.78 -26.94 18.50
C ASP A 413 -14.42 -26.15 19.67
N MET A 414 -13.62 -25.41 20.46
CA MET A 414 -14.14 -24.43 21.42
C MET A 414 -14.95 -23.31 20.74
N TYR A 415 -14.61 -22.91 19.51
CA TYR A 415 -15.41 -22.02 18.66
C TYR A 415 -15.66 -22.71 17.31
N ALA A 416 -16.71 -23.53 17.27
CA ALA A 416 -17.07 -24.36 16.13
C ALA A 416 -17.30 -23.52 14.87
N GLY A 417 -16.55 -23.81 13.81
CA GLY A 417 -16.66 -23.14 12.52
C GLY A 417 -15.93 -21.79 12.42
N LEU A 418 -15.31 -21.27 13.49
CA LEU A 418 -14.46 -20.08 13.39
C LEU A 418 -13.26 -20.39 12.48
N SER A 419 -13.15 -19.66 11.38
CA SER A 419 -12.13 -19.95 10.38
C SER A 419 -10.77 -19.35 10.72
N PRO A 420 -9.65 -20.09 10.56
CA PRO A 420 -8.36 -19.62 11.02
C PRO A 420 -7.81 -18.43 10.23
N ARG A 421 -7.13 -17.50 10.91
CA ARG A 421 -6.51 -16.31 10.30
C ARG A 421 -5.15 -16.03 10.91
N ALA A 422 -4.20 -15.56 10.09
CA ALA A 422 -3.03 -14.90 10.63
C ALA A 422 -3.41 -13.52 11.18
N LEU A 423 -4.16 -12.74 10.40
CA LEU A 423 -4.64 -11.41 10.75
C LEU A 423 -6.04 -11.16 10.16
N VAL A 424 -6.92 -10.53 10.92
CA VAL A 424 -8.18 -10.01 10.40
C VAL A 424 -8.50 -8.64 11.01
N VAL A 425 -8.98 -7.72 10.18
CA VAL A 425 -9.37 -6.37 10.58
C VAL A 425 -10.79 -6.09 10.08
N SER A 426 -11.67 -5.73 11.01
CA SER A 426 -13.10 -5.51 10.83
C SER A 426 -13.52 -4.25 11.61
N ALA A 427 -14.35 -3.38 11.05
CA ALA A 427 -14.84 -2.10 11.58
C ALA A 427 -13.78 -1.02 11.94
N TYR A 428 -12.59 -1.41 12.41
CA TYR A 428 -11.50 -0.53 12.84
C TYR A 428 -10.99 0.38 11.72
N LYS A 429 -10.59 1.59 12.12
CA LYS A 429 -10.07 2.63 11.23
C LYS A 429 -8.72 3.13 11.74
N ASN A 430 -7.86 3.59 10.85
CA ASN A 430 -6.48 4.01 11.19
C ASN A 430 -5.70 2.86 11.86
N VAL A 431 -5.50 1.78 11.11
CA VAL A 431 -4.73 0.61 11.57
C VAL A 431 -3.38 0.60 10.86
N GLN A 432 -2.30 0.53 11.63
CA GLN A 432 -0.93 0.50 11.14
C GLN A 432 -0.29 -0.86 11.44
N ILE A 433 0.28 -1.50 10.42
CA ILE A 433 0.87 -2.84 10.50
C ILE A 433 2.27 -2.76 9.91
N ASN A 434 3.30 -2.89 10.75
CA ASN A 434 4.71 -2.76 10.38
C ASN A 434 5.45 -4.08 10.68
N GLY A 435 6.03 -4.74 9.67
CA GLY A 435 6.82 -5.95 9.89
C GLY A 435 6.00 -7.19 10.30
N PHE A 436 4.91 -7.48 9.61
CA PHE A 436 4.05 -8.63 9.92
C PHE A 436 4.54 -9.93 9.27
N THR A 437 4.54 -11.04 10.01
CA THR A 437 4.92 -12.37 9.48
C THR A 437 3.82 -13.41 9.71
N ALA A 438 3.40 -14.10 8.66
CA ALA A 438 2.48 -15.24 8.70
C ALA A 438 3.16 -16.51 8.20
N ILE A 439 3.16 -17.56 9.01
CA ILE A 439 3.74 -18.87 8.70
C ILE A 439 2.64 -19.92 8.82
N GLY A 440 2.32 -20.61 7.72
CA GLY A 440 1.34 -21.69 7.67
C GLY A 440 1.98 -23.07 7.57
N ASP A 441 1.21 -24.09 7.96
CA ASP A 441 1.54 -25.49 7.72
C ASP A 441 1.04 -25.89 6.30
N PRO A 442 1.93 -26.27 5.36
CA PRO A 442 1.55 -26.62 3.99
C PRO A 442 0.69 -27.88 3.89
N THR A 443 0.60 -28.68 4.95
CA THR A 443 -0.24 -29.88 5.02
C THR A 443 -1.64 -29.59 5.57
N TYR A 444 -1.80 -28.50 6.33
CA TYR A 444 -3.05 -28.16 7.02
C TYR A 444 -4.15 -27.67 6.07
N ASP A 445 -5.39 -28.10 6.30
CA ASP A 445 -6.55 -27.68 5.52
C ASP A 445 -7.21 -26.41 6.08
N TYR A 446 -6.84 -25.26 5.48
CA TYR A 446 -7.44 -23.96 5.75
C TYR A 446 -8.83 -23.78 5.11
N LYS A 447 -9.39 -24.79 4.44
CA LYS A 447 -10.73 -24.79 3.81
C LYS A 447 -10.98 -23.60 2.89
N ASN A 448 -9.99 -23.25 2.05
CA ASN A 448 -10.03 -22.12 1.12
C ASN A 448 -10.28 -20.74 1.78
N ASN A 449 -10.04 -20.58 3.07
CA ASN A 449 -10.12 -19.27 3.73
C ASN A 449 -8.95 -18.37 3.35
N PRO A 450 -9.10 -17.03 3.38
CA PRO A 450 -7.97 -16.11 3.28
C PRO A 450 -7.08 -16.17 4.54
N VAL A 451 -5.77 -15.94 4.39
CA VAL A 451 -4.81 -15.90 5.52
C VAL A 451 -4.91 -14.57 6.27
N VAL A 452 -4.92 -13.47 5.51
CA VAL A 452 -5.11 -12.09 5.98
C VAL A 452 -6.39 -11.52 5.34
N ALA A 453 -7.25 -10.91 6.15
CA ALA A 453 -8.51 -10.33 5.68
C ALA A 453 -8.75 -8.90 6.18
N PHE A 454 -8.92 -7.96 5.25
CA PHE A 454 -9.41 -6.61 5.51
C PHE A 454 -10.87 -6.55 5.06
N GLN A 455 -11.81 -6.36 5.98
CA GLN A 455 -13.24 -6.61 5.74
C GLN A 455 -14.16 -5.73 6.60
N TYR A 456 -15.47 -5.89 6.42
CA TYR A 456 -16.51 -5.33 7.30
C TYR A 456 -16.27 -3.87 7.68
N ARG A 457 -16.30 -2.96 6.69
CA ARG A 457 -16.16 -1.50 6.83
C ARG A 457 -14.79 -0.96 7.33
N CYS A 458 -13.78 -1.80 7.58
CA CYS A 458 -12.47 -1.34 8.02
C CYS A 458 -11.84 -0.38 7.01
N ARG A 459 -11.14 0.67 7.45
CA ARG A 459 -10.56 1.65 6.51
C ARG A 459 -9.34 2.40 7.02
N ASN A 460 -8.63 3.07 6.11
CA ASN A 460 -7.36 3.74 6.41
C ASN A 460 -6.37 2.73 7.02
N ILE A 461 -6.14 1.64 6.31
CA ILE A 461 -5.26 0.55 6.75
C ILE A 461 -3.91 0.72 6.05
N THR A 462 -2.82 0.76 6.80
CA THR A 462 -1.46 0.86 6.28
C THR A 462 -0.65 -0.37 6.68
N VAL A 463 -0.16 -1.12 5.70
CA VAL A 463 0.74 -2.25 5.89
C VAL A 463 2.09 -1.94 5.25
N ASN A 464 3.17 -2.04 6.02
CA ASN A 464 4.54 -1.91 5.55
C ASN A 464 5.38 -3.11 6.03
N GLY A 465 5.87 -3.92 5.09
CA GLY A 465 6.59 -5.14 5.41
C GLY A 465 5.63 -6.24 5.84
N ILE A 466 5.23 -7.10 4.90
CA ILE A 466 4.42 -8.29 5.20
C ILE A 466 5.01 -9.52 4.53
N LYS A 467 5.20 -10.59 5.31
CA LYS A 467 5.81 -11.85 4.89
C LYS A 467 4.84 -13.01 5.07
N ILE A 468 4.48 -13.73 4.02
CA ILE A 468 3.52 -14.84 4.09
C ILE A 468 4.08 -16.08 3.39
N ARG A 469 4.06 -17.23 4.07
CA ARG A 469 4.47 -18.51 3.51
C ARG A 469 3.69 -19.70 4.06
N GLY A 470 3.59 -20.76 3.26
CA GLY A 470 3.14 -22.09 3.73
C GLY A 470 1.64 -22.36 3.71
N PHE A 471 0.77 -21.41 3.36
CA PHE A 471 -0.69 -21.60 3.41
C PHE A 471 -1.28 -22.31 2.17
N LYS A 472 -0.73 -23.47 1.79
CA LYS A 472 -1.01 -24.16 0.52
C LYS A 472 -2.50 -24.46 0.24
N LYS A 473 -3.31 -24.65 1.29
CA LYS A 473 -4.75 -24.95 1.21
C LYS A 473 -5.65 -23.78 1.65
N ALA A 474 -5.08 -22.59 1.83
CA ALA A 474 -5.84 -21.35 1.94
C ALA A 474 -6.38 -20.94 0.56
N GLY A 475 -7.41 -20.09 0.53
CA GLY A 475 -7.96 -19.59 -0.73
C GLY A 475 -7.09 -18.49 -1.32
N MET A 476 -6.61 -17.57 -0.47
CA MET A 476 -5.64 -16.55 -0.83
C MET A 476 -4.84 -16.06 0.38
N ASP A 477 -3.69 -15.44 0.16
CA ASP A 477 -2.87 -14.90 1.25
C ASP A 477 -3.42 -13.58 1.80
N ILE A 478 -3.77 -12.61 0.94
CA ILE A 478 -4.35 -11.33 1.36
C ILE A 478 -5.66 -11.06 0.61
N HIS A 479 -6.76 -10.87 1.34
CA HIS A 479 -8.05 -10.46 0.79
C HIS A 479 -8.44 -9.05 1.28
N VAL A 480 -8.53 -8.08 0.36
CA VAL A 480 -9.20 -6.80 0.61
C VAL A 480 -10.66 -6.95 0.16
N ILE A 481 -11.54 -7.27 1.11
CA ILE A 481 -12.92 -7.68 0.83
C ILE A 481 -13.78 -6.49 0.42
N GLY A 482 -14.59 -6.70 -0.61
CA GLY A 482 -15.46 -5.70 -1.22
C GLY A 482 -16.93 -5.83 -0.83
N GLY A 483 -17.81 -5.29 -1.68
CA GLY A 483 -19.27 -5.25 -1.48
C GLY A 483 -19.74 -3.99 -0.74
N ASP A 484 -20.95 -4.03 -0.20
CA ASP A 484 -21.58 -2.85 0.44
C ASP A 484 -20.83 -2.46 1.72
N GLN A 485 -20.34 -3.45 2.47
CA GLN A 485 -19.50 -3.34 3.66
C GLN A 485 -17.99 -3.49 3.36
N LYS A 486 -17.54 -3.08 2.17
CA LYS A 486 -16.13 -3.16 1.74
C LYS A 486 -15.13 -2.56 2.73
N ALA A 487 -13.91 -3.08 2.68
CA ALA A 487 -12.73 -2.35 3.13
C ALA A 487 -12.44 -1.17 2.18
N ASP A 488 -11.84 -0.09 2.69
CA ASP A 488 -11.54 1.10 1.90
C ASP A 488 -10.23 1.78 2.36
N HIS A 489 -9.58 2.53 1.48
CA HIS A 489 -8.29 3.20 1.77
C HIS A 489 -7.23 2.25 2.37
N VAL A 490 -6.94 1.14 1.68
CA VAL A 490 -5.98 0.11 2.12
C VAL A 490 -4.68 0.22 1.33
N LYS A 491 -3.57 0.49 2.03
CA LYS A 491 -2.23 0.62 1.46
C LYS A 491 -1.37 -0.54 1.95
N ILE A 492 -0.82 -1.33 1.03
CA ILE A 492 0.04 -2.48 1.32
C ILE A 492 1.36 -2.29 0.59
N SER A 493 2.47 -2.34 1.33
CA SER A 493 3.80 -2.06 0.81
C SER A 493 4.86 -3.00 1.38
N ASN A 494 5.93 -3.24 0.60
CA ASN A 494 7.00 -4.18 0.94
C ASN A 494 6.45 -5.59 1.20
N ILE A 495 5.88 -6.19 0.15
CA ILE A 495 5.13 -7.45 0.22
C ILE A 495 6.02 -8.62 -0.22
N ASP A 496 6.28 -9.60 0.66
CA ASP A 496 6.98 -10.85 0.33
C ASP A 496 6.04 -12.05 0.55
N ILE A 497 5.43 -12.57 -0.52
CA ILE A 497 4.63 -13.80 -0.47
C ILE A 497 5.43 -14.90 -1.14
N ARG A 498 5.70 -15.99 -0.41
CA ARG A 498 6.52 -17.11 -0.92
C ARG A 498 5.88 -18.45 -0.63
N GLU A 499 5.66 -19.22 -1.68
CA GLU A 499 5.26 -20.63 -1.62
C GLU A 499 4.03 -20.83 -0.72
N SER A 500 3.02 -19.97 -0.86
CA SER A 500 1.87 -19.91 0.03
C SER A 500 0.56 -20.30 -0.68
N ALA A 501 -0.51 -19.51 -0.58
CA ALA A 501 -1.81 -19.87 -1.15
C ALA A 501 -1.80 -19.91 -2.69
N PRO A 502 -2.77 -20.59 -3.33
CA PRO A 502 -2.93 -20.58 -4.79
C PRO A 502 -3.22 -19.19 -5.36
N GLN A 503 -3.68 -18.24 -4.54
CA GLN A 503 -3.80 -16.84 -4.91
C GLN A 503 -3.07 -15.94 -3.91
N ALA A 504 -2.18 -15.05 -4.36
CA ALA A 504 -1.49 -14.15 -3.43
C ALA A 504 -2.42 -13.02 -2.93
N ILE A 505 -2.93 -12.18 -3.83
CA ILE A 505 -3.75 -11.01 -3.45
C ILE A 505 -5.10 -11.02 -4.18
N GLY A 506 -6.18 -10.81 -3.44
CA GLY A 506 -7.54 -10.60 -3.99
C GLY A 506 -8.13 -9.26 -3.55
N LEU A 507 -8.58 -8.47 -4.51
CA LEU A 507 -9.35 -7.24 -4.28
C LEU A 507 -10.82 -7.47 -4.64
N GLY A 508 -11.73 -7.06 -3.77
CA GLY A 508 -13.18 -7.25 -3.95
C GLY A 508 -13.87 -6.17 -4.80
N GLY A 509 -15.17 -6.36 -5.06
CA GLY A 509 -16.00 -5.40 -5.79
C GLY A 509 -16.19 -4.08 -5.02
N GLY A 510 -16.20 -2.95 -5.73
CA GLY A 510 -16.36 -1.61 -5.12
C GLY A 510 -15.14 -1.09 -4.35
N VAL A 511 -14.08 -1.89 -4.23
CA VAL A 511 -12.79 -1.49 -3.66
C VAL A 511 -12.01 -0.70 -4.71
N TYR A 512 -11.86 0.62 -4.50
CA TYR A 512 -11.17 1.52 -5.44
C TYR A 512 -9.91 2.15 -4.83
N ASN A 513 -9.94 2.54 -3.56
CA ASN A 513 -8.81 3.18 -2.88
C ASN A 513 -7.85 2.13 -2.31
N VAL A 514 -7.14 1.43 -3.19
CA VAL A 514 -6.08 0.47 -2.81
C VAL A 514 -4.75 0.84 -3.43
N SER A 515 -3.67 0.62 -2.70
CA SER A 515 -2.31 0.76 -3.20
C SER A 515 -1.46 -0.46 -2.86
N LEU A 516 -0.85 -1.07 -3.87
CA LEU A 516 0.08 -2.21 -3.76
C LEU A 516 1.46 -1.75 -4.28
N LEU A 517 2.42 -1.59 -3.37
CA LEU A 517 3.69 -0.90 -3.65
C LEU A 517 4.90 -1.75 -3.24
N SER A 518 5.77 -2.09 -4.19
CA SER A 518 7.02 -2.87 -3.97
C SER A 518 6.79 -4.26 -3.35
N GLY A 519 7.00 -5.32 -4.13
CA GLY A 519 6.84 -6.68 -3.59
C GLY A 519 7.09 -7.83 -4.56
N SER A 520 7.35 -9.00 -3.99
CA SER A 520 7.62 -10.26 -4.67
C SER A 520 6.56 -11.30 -4.30
N LEU A 521 5.79 -11.76 -5.28
CA LEU A 521 4.80 -12.82 -5.14
C LEU A 521 5.34 -14.08 -5.83
N ILE A 522 5.92 -15.01 -5.07
CA ILE A 522 6.58 -16.22 -5.59
C ILE A 522 5.71 -17.44 -5.26
N GLY A 523 4.90 -17.87 -6.22
CA GLY A 523 4.05 -19.05 -6.12
C GLY A 523 4.79 -20.36 -6.42
N SER A 524 4.13 -21.49 -6.12
CA SER A 524 4.55 -22.82 -6.59
C SER A 524 3.33 -23.53 -7.18
N ASN A 525 3.15 -23.45 -8.50
CA ASN A 525 1.90 -23.82 -9.17
C ASN A 525 0.69 -23.02 -8.66
N GLY A 526 0.89 -21.72 -8.38
CA GLY A 526 -0.19 -20.82 -8.02
C GLY A 526 -1.15 -20.57 -9.20
N THR A 527 -2.38 -20.17 -8.90
CA THR A 527 -3.39 -19.81 -9.89
C THR A 527 -3.30 -18.32 -10.26
N TYR A 528 -3.37 -17.41 -9.28
CA TYR A 528 -3.40 -15.96 -9.50
C TYR A 528 -2.39 -15.20 -8.62
N GLY A 529 -1.57 -14.32 -9.20
CA GLY A 529 -0.76 -13.40 -8.40
C GLY A 529 -1.64 -12.33 -7.74
N ILE A 530 -2.26 -11.47 -8.54
CA ILE A 530 -3.22 -10.46 -8.07
C ILE A 530 -4.53 -10.57 -8.86
N THR A 531 -5.69 -10.57 -8.20
CA THR A 531 -6.98 -10.39 -8.88
C THR A 531 -7.69 -9.11 -8.44
N SER A 532 -8.34 -8.44 -9.39
CA SER A 532 -9.24 -7.31 -9.13
C SER A 532 -10.39 -7.28 -10.14
N PRO A 533 -11.64 -7.02 -9.72
CA PRO A 533 -12.77 -6.83 -10.64
C PRO A 533 -12.70 -5.50 -11.40
N ASN A 534 -11.77 -4.60 -11.05
CA ASN A 534 -11.62 -3.27 -11.63
C ASN A 534 -10.13 -2.89 -11.83
N ASN A 535 -9.87 -1.77 -12.52
CA ASN A 535 -8.52 -1.26 -12.80
C ASN A 535 -8.14 -0.02 -11.97
N GLN A 536 -8.76 0.20 -10.80
CA GLN A 536 -8.61 1.43 -10.01
C GLN A 536 -7.49 1.35 -8.94
N ALA A 537 -7.01 0.15 -8.60
CA ALA A 537 -5.93 0.01 -7.63
C ALA A 537 -4.60 0.59 -8.17
N LEU A 538 -3.91 1.42 -7.37
CA LEU A 538 -2.54 1.84 -7.64
C LEU A 538 -1.62 0.63 -7.45
N ILE A 539 -0.88 0.25 -8.49
CA ILE A 539 0.05 -0.89 -8.46
C ILE A 539 1.39 -0.44 -9.03
N PHE A 540 2.46 -0.57 -8.24
CA PHE A 540 3.80 -0.13 -8.63
C PHE A 540 4.87 -1.06 -8.04
N GLY A 541 5.77 -1.56 -8.88
CA GLY A 541 6.92 -2.36 -8.42
C GLY A 541 6.57 -3.73 -7.83
N ILE A 542 5.44 -4.34 -8.22
CA ILE A 542 5.09 -5.70 -7.83
C ILE A 542 5.53 -6.69 -8.92
N MET A 543 6.18 -7.78 -8.52
CA MET A 543 6.51 -8.94 -9.35
C MET A 543 5.63 -10.12 -8.92
N ALA A 544 5.17 -10.94 -9.88
CA ALA A 544 4.53 -12.22 -9.58
C ALA A 544 5.09 -13.34 -10.48
N GLU A 545 5.65 -14.37 -9.86
CA GLU A 545 6.26 -15.55 -10.50
C GLU A 545 5.64 -16.83 -9.94
N GLY A 546 5.67 -17.93 -10.70
CA GLY A 546 5.12 -19.22 -10.25
C GLY A 546 3.59 -19.27 -10.12
N TYR A 547 2.88 -18.24 -10.60
CA TYR A 547 1.42 -18.20 -10.77
C TYR A 547 1.05 -18.35 -12.25
N LYS A 548 0.00 -19.13 -12.56
CA LYS A 548 -0.51 -19.32 -13.93
C LYS A 548 -0.92 -17.99 -14.57
N VAL A 549 -1.53 -17.10 -13.80
CA VAL A 549 -1.94 -15.75 -14.21
C VAL A 549 -1.36 -14.74 -13.22
N PRO A 550 -0.23 -14.08 -13.54
CA PRO A 550 0.42 -13.10 -12.66
C PRO A 550 -0.51 -11.96 -12.20
N ALA A 551 -1.35 -11.44 -13.09
CA ALA A 551 -2.43 -10.51 -12.72
C ALA A 551 -3.70 -10.74 -13.55
N MET A 552 -4.87 -10.59 -12.91
CA MET A 552 -6.17 -10.54 -13.59
C MET A 552 -6.96 -9.32 -13.13
N PHE A 553 -7.10 -8.31 -14.00
CA PHE A 553 -7.82 -7.07 -13.69
C PHE A 553 -8.99 -6.87 -14.67
N ALA A 554 -10.18 -6.55 -14.16
CA ALA A 554 -11.41 -6.37 -14.95
C ALA A 554 -11.69 -7.52 -15.94
N LYS A 555 -11.46 -8.77 -15.50
CA LYS A 555 -11.56 -10.01 -16.30
C LYS A 555 -10.59 -10.10 -17.50
N LYS A 556 -9.48 -9.35 -17.47
CA LYS A 556 -8.35 -9.48 -18.41
C LYS A 556 -7.16 -10.07 -17.69
N GLU A 557 -6.61 -11.13 -18.26
CA GLU A 557 -5.37 -11.77 -17.78
C GLU A 557 -4.15 -11.04 -18.34
N TYR A 558 -3.14 -10.86 -17.50
CA TYR A 558 -1.87 -10.24 -17.84
C TYR A 558 -0.73 -11.23 -17.59
N PRO A 559 0.24 -11.39 -18.52
CA PRO A 559 1.38 -12.28 -18.37
C PRO A 559 2.47 -11.75 -17.41
N PHE A 560 2.25 -10.58 -16.82
CA PHE A 560 3.05 -9.93 -15.78
C PHE A 560 2.13 -9.01 -14.97
N VAL A 561 2.57 -8.51 -13.81
CA VAL A 561 1.82 -7.48 -13.08
C VAL A 561 2.13 -6.11 -13.70
N PRO A 562 1.15 -5.39 -14.29
CA PRO A 562 1.41 -4.08 -14.89
C PRO A 562 1.56 -3.00 -13.81
N THR A 563 2.41 -2.00 -14.10
CA THR A 563 2.36 -0.72 -13.37
C THR A 563 1.06 -0.01 -13.72
N ASN A 564 0.18 0.16 -12.74
CA ASN A 564 -1.13 0.78 -12.89
C ASN A 564 -1.22 2.03 -12.02
N ILE A 565 -1.30 3.21 -12.64
CA ILE A 565 -1.35 4.51 -11.95
C ILE A 565 -2.67 5.19 -12.34
N PRO A 566 -3.70 5.17 -11.49
CA PRO A 566 -4.94 5.90 -11.72
C PRO A 566 -4.74 7.41 -11.54
N GLY A 567 -5.57 8.22 -12.20
CA GLY A 567 -5.60 9.67 -12.05
C GLY A 567 -4.62 10.44 -12.95
N GLY A 568 -4.63 11.76 -12.82
CA GLY A 568 -3.94 12.68 -13.72
C GLY A 568 -2.42 12.54 -13.63
N PHE A 569 -1.76 12.28 -14.76
CA PHE A 569 -0.37 11.83 -14.78
C PHE A 569 0.63 12.96 -15.10
N LYS A 570 1.65 13.14 -14.26
CA LYS A 570 2.70 14.14 -14.46
C LYS A 570 4.09 13.54 -14.27
N ALA A 571 4.87 13.45 -15.35
CA ALA A 571 6.22 12.88 -15.35
C ALA A 571 7.25 13.83 -15.98
N ALA A 572 8.40 14.01 -15.33
CA ALA A 572 9.48 14.92 -15.77
C ALA A 572 8.96 16.34 -16.13
N ALA A 573 8.05 16.88 -15.31
CA ALA A 573 7.29 18.10 -15.60
C ALA A 573 7.05 18.95 -14.33
N ALA A 574 8.13 19.45 -13.72
CA ALA A 574 8.09 20.04 -12.38
C ALA A 574 7.02 21.15 -12.21
N SER A 575 7.12 22.22 -13.00
CA SER A 575 6.26 23.41 -12.92
C SER A 575 4.90 23.28 -13.60
N SER A 576 4.58 22.13 -14.20
CA SER A 576 3.34 21.93 -14.96
C SER A 576 2.19 21.40 -14.09
N VAL A 577 0.96 21.56 -14.56
CA VAL A 577 -0.29 21.27 -13.83
C VAL A 577 -1.20 20.39 -14.69
N VAL A 578 -1.77 19.35 -14.08
CA VAL A 578 -2.82 18.51 -14.69
C VAL A 578 -4.09 18.72 -13.87
N LEU A 579 -5.19 19.12 -14.51
CA LEU A 579 -6.46 19.43 -13.84
C LEU A 579 -7.56 18.38 -14.05
N ASP A 580 -7.27 17.29 -14.76
CA ASP A 580 -8.23 16.22 -15.06
C ASP A 580 -7.58 14.85 -14.84
N GLU A 581 -8.34 13.93 -14.24
CA GLU A 581 -7.87 12.59 -13.90
C GLU A 581 -7.53 11.69 -15.10
N SER A 582 -7.99 12.05 -16.30
CA SER A 582 -7.78 11.30 -17.53
C SER A 582 -6.73 11.92 -18.47
N SER A 583 -5.96 12.90 -17.97
CA SER A 583 -5.01 13.70 -18.76
C SER A 583 -3.56 13.55 -18.27
N ALA A 584 -2.59 13.80 -19.15
CA ALA A 584 -1.17 13.57 -18.89
C ALA A 584 -0.23 14.65 -19.44
N ILE A 585 0.82 14.98 -18.69
CA ILE A 585 1.97 15.79 -19.13
C ILE A 585 3.26 15.02 -18.90
N VAL A 586 4.06 14.84 -19.96
CA VAL A 586 5.32 14.07 -19.94
C VAL A 586 6.45 14.86 -20.59
N GLY A 587 7.55 15.05 -19.84
CA GLY A 587 8.76 15.72 -20.33
C GLY A 587 8.51 17.19 -20.66
N ALA A 588 8.40 18.03 -19.63
CA ALA A 588 7.97 19.42 -19.79
C ALA A 588 8.71 20.42 -18.90
N THR A 589 8.89 21.64 -19.41
CA THR A 589 9.48 22.77 -18.66
C THR A 589 8.55 23.98 -18.64
N GLY A 590 8.52 24.73 -17.53
CA GLY A 590 7.61 25.86 -17.38
C GLY A 590 6.17 25.49 -16.98
N GLY A 591 5.33 26.51 -16.90
CA GLY A 591 3.96 26.49 -16.37
C GLY A 591 2.91 25.95 -17.35
N ASN A 592 3.11 24.75 -17.88
CA ASN A 592 2.15 24.13 -18.79
C ASN A 592 0.93 23.60 -18.03
N VAL A 593 -0.27 23.67 -18.62
CA VAL A 593 -1.52 23.29 -17.96
C VAL A 593 -2.39 22.40 -18.86
N ALA A 594 -2.53 21.12 -18.51
CA ALA A 594 -3.50 20.23 -19.13
C ALA A 594 -4.86 20.39 -18.41
N LYS A 595 -5.80 21.08 -19.05
CA LYS A 595 -7.20 21.20 -18.60
C LYS A 595 -8.10 20.34 -19.48
N GLY A 596 -9.17 19.80 -18.91
CA GLY A 596 -10.15 18.97 -19.62
C GLY A 596 -9.69 17.51 -19.83
N PRO A 597 -10.63 16.58 -20.12
CA PRO A 597 -10.37 15.15 -20.08
C PRO A 597 -9.75 14.57 -21.34
N ARG A 598 -8.95 13.51 -21.18
CA ARG A 598 -8.30 12.73 -22.26
C ARG A 598 -7.32 13.58 -23.09
N ASN A 599 -6.53 14.41 -22.42
CA ASN A 599 -5.56 15.31 -23.05
C ASN A 599 -4.11 14.88 -22.78
N PHE A 600 -3.23 15.10 -23.76
CA PHE A 600 -1.83 14.72 -23.69
C PHE A 600 -0.91 15.89 -24.05
N MET A 601 0.14 16.11 -23.26
CA MET A 601 1.19 17.06 -23.58
C MET A 601 2.56 16.39 -23.46
N GLY A 602 3.30 16.30 -24.56
CA GLY A 602 4.59 15.59 -24.64
C GLY A 602 5.70 16.46 -25.22
N GLY A 603 6.82 16.60 -24.50
CA GLY A 603 7.96 17.40 -24.96
C GLY A 603 7.63 18.90 -25.07
N VAL A 604 6.90 19.44 -24.09
CA VAL A 604 6.33 20.81 -24.15
C VAL A 604 7.07 21.80 -23.25
N SER A 605 7.07 23.08 -23.63
CA SER A 605 7.73 24.12 -22.86
C SER A 605 6.95 25.43 -22.76
N GLY A 606 7.41 26.31 -21.85
CA GLY A 606 6.89 27.66 -21.67
C GLY A 606 5.61 27.71 -20.85
N GLY A 607 4.50 28.09 -21.47
CA GLY A 607 3.17 28.23 -20.87
C GLY A 607 2.09 27.58 -21.72
N SER A 608 2.36 26.37 -22.22
CA SER A 608 1.45 25.64 -23.12
C SER A 608 0.20 25.15 -22.38
N SER A 609 -0.96 25.06 -23.03
CA SER A 609 -2.19 24.60 -22.34
C SER A 609 -3.26 23.98 -23.23
N THR A 610 -4.04 23.04 -22.68
CA THR A 610 -5.27 22.50 -23.29
C THR A 610 -6.53 23.00 -22.59
N GLU A 611 -7.72 22.77 -23.16
CA GLU A 611 -9.01 23.20 -22.57
C GLU A 611 -10.15 22.18 -22.69
N GLY A 612 -10.42 21.67 -23.90
CA GLY A 612 -11.51 20.74 -24.20
C GLY A 612 -11.10 19.28 -23.98
N SER A 613 -11.67 18.34 -24.75
CA SER A 613 -11.33 16.91 -24.63
C SER A 613 -10.67 16.32 -25.87
N ARG A 614 -9.83 15.29 -25.72
CA ARG A 614 -9.11 14.64 -26.84
C ARG A 614 -8.18 15.64 -27.56
N GLN A 615 -7.37 16.37 -26.81
CA GLN A 615 -6.47 17.41 -27.30
C GLN A 615 -5.00 17.03 -27.03
N ALA A 616 -4.11 17.33 -27.97
CA ALA A 616 -2.69 17.01 -27.86
C ALA A 616 -1.79 18.21 -28.19
N ILE A 617 -0.73 18.39 -27.40
CA ILE A 617 0.34 19.35 -27.69
C ILE A 617 1.69 18.63 -27.64
N ILE A 618 2.38 18.57 -28.78
CA ILE A 618 3.53 17.68 -28.99
C ILE A 618 4.72 18.48 -29.53
N ALA A 619 5.87 18.39 -28.86
CA ALA A 619 7.11 19.06 -29.23
C ALA A 619 6.92 20.58 -29.50
N ALA A 620 6.24 21.27 -28.58
CA ALA A 620 5.83 22.65 -28.78
C ALA A 620 6.11 23.57 -27.57
N ASN A 621 6.48 24.81 -27.88
CA ASN A 621 6.75 25.87 -26.90
C ASN A 621 5.60 26.88 -26.87
N ASN A 622 5.16 27.26 -25.67
CA ASN A 622 4.14 28.28 -25.41
C ASN A 622 2.93 28.17 -26.36
N SER A 623 2.35 26.98 -26.52
CA SER A 623 1.32 26.70 -27.52
C SER A 623 0.03 26.17 -26.88
N LYS A 624 -1.12 26.42 -27.50
CA LYS A 624 -2.42 26.23 -26.86
C LYS A 624 -3.43 25.54 -27.76
N THR A 625 -4.28 24.72 -27.16
CA THR A 625 -5.61 24.41 -27.70
C THR A 625 -6.65 25.20 -26.91
N LYS A 626 -7.70 25.69 -27.57
CA LYS A 626 -8.70 26.59 -26.96
C LYS A 626 -10.14 26.15 -27.29
N GLY A 627 -11.02 26.24 -26.30
CA GLY A 627 -12.44 25.89 -26.39
C GLY A 627 -12.73 24.40 -26.15
N ASP A 628 -14.01 24.09 -26.00
CA ASP A 628 -14.60 22.78 -25.68
C ASP A 628 -14.39 21.69 -26.75
N GLY A 629 -14.36 22.08 -28.02
CA GLY A 629 -14.32 21.19 -29.18
C GLY A 629 -13.26 20.08 -29.12
N PRO A 630 -13.58 18.86 -29.60
CA PRO A 630 -12.67 17.73 -29.51
C PRO A 630 -11.57 17.73 -30.58
N ALA A 631 -10.63 16.78 -30.44
CA ALA A 631 -9.70 16.36 -31.50
C ALA A 631 -8.86 17.50 -32.08
N ARG A 632 -8.12 18.19 -31.21
CA ARG A 632 -7.22 19.30 -31.60
C ARG A 632 -5.77 18.96 -31.31
N VAL A 633 -4.90 19.11 -32.31
CA VAL A 633 -3.47 18.88 -32.15
C VAL A 633 -2.68 20.15 -32.49
N VAL A 634 -1.69 20.47 -31.67
CA VAL A 634 -0.60 21.41 -32.02
C VAL A 634 0.71 20.63 -31.98
N MET A 635 1.46 20.64 -33.08
CA MET A 635 2.67 19.84 -33.24
C MET A 635 3.84 20.68 -33.77
N ALA A 636 5.04 20.46 -33.22
CA ALA A 636 6.29 21.06 -33.70
C ALA A 636 6.19 22.60 -33.88
N ALA A 637 5.75 23.28 -32.82
CA ALA A 637 5.27 24.66 -32.92
C ALA A 637 5.79 25.61 -31.82
N GLN A 638 5.78 26.91 -32.11
CA GLN A 638 6.00 27.95 -31.11
C GLN A 638 4.93 29.05 -31.19
N ALA A 639 4.35 29.40 -30.04
CA ALA A 639 3.33 30.44 -29.92
C ALA A 639 2.08 30.20 -30.78
N VAL A 640 1.67 28.95 -31.01
CA VAL A 640 0.50 28.60 -31.84
C VAL A 640 -0.73 28.33 -30.98
N THR A 641 -1.89 28.84 -31.39
CA THR A 641 -3.21 28.48 -30.82
C THR A 641 -4.05 27.72 -31.84
N ASN A 642 -4.60 26.56 -31.46
CA ASN A 642 -5.58 25.80 -32.25
C ASN A 642 -6.94 25.69 -31.52
N ASP A 643 -7.99 26.24 -32.10
CA ASP A 643 -9.38 26.11 -31.66
C ASP A 643 -10.31 25.50 -32.73
N ASP A 644 -9.76 25.01 -33.83
CA ASP A 644 -10.51 24.26 -34.84
C ASP A 644 -10.51 22.78 -34.48
N SER A 645 -11.69 22.18 -34.34
CA SER A 645 -11.81 20.73 -34.06
C SER A 645 -11.43 19.88 -35.26
N TYR A 646 -11.10 18.61 -34.98
CA TYR A 646 -10.68 17.62 -35.97
C TYR A 646 -9.54 18.17 -36.86
N SER A 647 -8.52 18.76 -36.22
CA SER A 647 -7.42 19.42 -36.93
C SER A 647 -6.06 19.25 -36.27
N VAL A 648 -5.04 19.22 -37.12
CA VAL A 648 -3.62 19.26 -36.75
C VAL A 648 -3.02 20.54 -37.31
N VAL A 649 -2.32 21.31 -36.48
CA VAL A 649 -1.61 22.52 -36.91
C VAL A 649 -0.18 22.55 -36.40
N GLY A 650 0.67 23.26 -37.13
CA GLY A 650 1.99 23.67 -36.69
C GLY A 650 2.34 25.05 -37.22
N GLY A 651 3.39 25.64 -36.65
CA GLY A 651 3.77 27.01 -36.99
C GLY A 651 4.68 27.68 -35.97
N TYR A 652 5.01 28.93 -36.24
CA TYR A 652 6.01 29.68 -35.48
C TYR A 652 5.59 31.14 -35.35
N GLY A 653 5.76 31.67 -34.14
CA GLY A 653 5.64 33.08 -33.82
C GLY A 653 6.45 33.45 -32.57
N THR A 654 6.39 34.74 -32.23
CA THR A 654 7.04 35.34 -31.06
C THR A 654 5.99 35.92 -30.11
N GLY A 655 6.25 35.86 -28.80
CA GLY A 655 5.32 36.37 -27.79
C GLY A 655 4.13 35.44 -27.53
N SER A 656 2.93 36.04 -27.46
CA SER A 656 1.70 35.35 -27.02
C SER A 656 1.18 34.31 -28.02
N PRO A 657 0.55 33.21 -27.56
CA PRO A 657 0.04 32.17 -28.44
C PRO A 657 -1.15 32.66 -29.30
N SER A 658 -1.10 32.46 -30.61
CA SER A 658 -2.10 32.98 -31.56
C SER A 658 -2.39 32.03 -32.73
N LYS A 659 -3.60 32.10 -33.29
CA LYS A 659 -3.93 31.39 -34.55
C LYS A 659 -3.10 31.91 -35.72
N ASN A 660 -2.75 33.20 -35.72
CA ASN A 660 -2.01 33.85 -36.82
C ASN A 660 -0.58 33.31 -36.98
N ASN A 661 -0.10 32.54 -35.99
CA ASN A 661 1.20 31.88 -36.01
C ASN A 661 1.16 30.50 -36.70
N ILE A 662 -0.03 29.96 -36.99
CA ILE A 662 -0.19 28.74 -37.82
C ILE A 662 0.46 28.96 -39.18
N LYS A 663 1.30 28.02 -39.61
CA LYS A 663 1.94 28.02 -40.95
C LYS A 663 1.47 26.87 -41.83
N TRP A 664 0.89 25.83 -41.22
CA TRP A 664 0.18 24.77 -41.92
C TRP A 664 -0.97 24.23 -41.05
N LYS A 665 -2.05 23.80 -41.71
CA LYS A 665 -3.21 23.13 -41.10
C LYS A 665 -3.61 21.94 -41.97
N ILE A 666 -3.89 20.82 -41.31
CA ILE A 666 -4.64 19.69 -41.87
C ILE A 666 -6.00 19.68 -41.17
N ASP A 667 -7.06 19.86 -41.94
CA ASP A 667 -8.46 19.83 -41.51
C ASP A 667 -9.09 18.50 -41.90
N SER A 668 -9.45 17.67 -40.91
CA SER A 668 -10.06 16.37 -41.11
C SER A 668 -11.58 16.43 -41.33
N THR A 669 -12.23 17.59 -41.11
CA THR A 669 -13.68 17.74 -41.36
C THR A 669 -13.94 17.99 -42.84
N GLY A 670 -13.23 18.95 -43.42
CA GLY A 670 -13.35 19.30 -44.85
C GLY A 670 -12.28 18.68 -45.76
N GLY A 671 -11.36 17.87 -45.24
CA GLY A 671 -10.25 17.28 -46.01
C GLY A 671 -9.21 18.28 -46.51
N ASN A 672 -9.18 19.51 -45.97
CA ASN A 672 -8.35 20.59 -46.48
C ASN A 672 -6.93 20.55 -45.91
N ILE A 673 -5.92 20.60 -46.79
CA ILE A 673 -4.53 20.92 -46.42
C ILE A 673 -4.26 22.37 -46.82
N ARG A 674 -3.79 23.19 -45.87
CA ARG A 674 -3.47 24.60 -46.10
C ARG A 674 -2.06 24.89 -45.58
N GLY A 675 -1.28 25.63 -46.35
CA GLY A 675 0.09 26.04 -45.99
C GLY A 675 0.36 27.49 -46.40
N VAL A 676 1.24 28.17 -45.65
CA VAL A 676 1.73 29.52 -45.98
C VAL A 676 2.95 29.47 -46.91
N GLY A 677 3.70 28.36 -46.88
CA GLY A 677 4.85 28.11 -47.74
C GLY A 677 4.49 27.33 -49.01
N ARG A 678 5.51 27.04 -49.83
CA ARG A 678 5.38 26.21 -51.04
C ARG A 678 5.19 24.73 -50.72
N VAL A 679 4.44 24.03 -51.57
CA VAL A 679 4.50 22.57 -51.72
C VAL A 679 5.41 22.28 -52.90
N GLU A 680 6.37 21.36 -52.75
CA GLU A 680 7.46 21.17 -53.71
C GLU A 680 7.73 19.67 -53.92
N SER A 681 7.81 19.25 -55.19
CA SER A 681 8.34 17.95 -55.57
C SER A 681 9.88 17.97 -55.48
N VAL A 682 10.45 16.96 -54.83
CA VAL A 682 11.92 16.79 -54.70
C VAL A 682 12.46 15.65 -55.58
N SER A 683 11.64 15.11 -56.47
CA SER A 683 11.98 14.09 -57.48
C SER A 683 11.99 14.69 -58.89
N ASP A 684 12.29 13.90 -59.93
CA ASP A 684 12.18 14.31 -61.34
C ASP A 684 10.71 14.42 -61.81
N PHE A 685 9.75 14.56 -60.89
CA PHE A 685 8.34 14.78 -61.17
C PHE A 685 8.08 16.25 -61.46
N LYS A 686 7.72 16.58 -62.70
CA LYS A 686 7.90 17.91 -63.31
C LYS A 686 6.72 18.42 -64.11
N ASP A 687 5.60 17.72 -64.08
CA ASP A 687 4.36 18.09 -64.74
C ASP A 687 3.16 18.19 -63.80
N LEU A 688 2.25 19.09 -64.15
CA LEU A 688 0.90 19.19 -63.60
C LEU A 688 -0.01 18.36 -64.52
N ALA A 689 -0.74 17.43 -63.93
CA ALA A 689 -1.55 16.46 -64.66
C ALA A 689 -2.97 16.33 -64.11
N GLU A 690 -3.85 15.76 -64.92
CA GLU A 690 -5.23 15.45 -64.56
C GLU A 690 -5.63 14.09 -65.15
N TYR A 691 -6.56 13.40 -64.49
CA TYR A 691 -7.13 12.16 -64.97
C TYR A 691 -8.18 12.38 -66.07
N PHE A 692 -7.99 11.74 -67.22
CA PHE A 692 -8.96 11.70 -68.33
C PHE A 692 -9.37 10.26 -68.67
N GLU A 693 -10.60 10.10 -69.15
CA GLU A 693 -11.10 8.81 -69.63
C GLU A 693 -10.83 8.65 -71.14
N SER A 694 -10.38 7.48 -71.57
CA SER A 694 -10.19 7.11 -72.97
C SER A 694 -11.50 6.85 -73.71
N LYS A 695 -11.58 7.29 -74.97
CA LYS A 695 -12.81 7.19 -75.78
C LYS A 695 -13.27 5.77 -76.05
N ASP A 696 -12.34 4.82 -76.22
CA ASP A 696 -12.65 3.40 -76.48
C ASP A 696 -12.55 2.50 -75.23
N GLY A 697 -12.32 3.10 -74.05
CA GLY A 697 -12.19 2.37 -72.79
C GLY A 697 -10.90 1.57 -72.64
N ARG A 698 -9.85 1.89 -73.42
CA ARG A 698 -8.59 1.14 -73.45
C ARG A 698 -7.40 1.93 -72.93
N LYS A 699 -6.42 1.17 -72.43
CA LYS A 699 -5.14 1.72 -71.97
C LYS A 699 -4.38 2.41 -73.10
N ILE A 700 -4.00 3.67 -72.89
CA ILE A 700 -3.06 4.43 -73.71
C ILE A 700 -1.71 4.45 -72.97
N GLU A 701 -0.64 4.05 -73.63
CA GLU A 701 0.66 3.90 -72.98
C GLU A 701 1.38 5.24 -72.75
N SER A 702 2.22 5.29 -71.72
CA SER A 702 2.98 6.46 -71.32
C SER A 702 3.83 7.02 -72.47
N GLY A 703 3.81 8.36 -72.61
CA GLY A 703 4.50 9.12 -73.64
C GLY A 703 3.75 9.31 -74.96
N PHE A 704 2.53 8.78 -75.13
CA PHE A 704 1.69 9.13 -76.28
C PHE A 704 1.03 10.51 -76.10
N LEU A 705 1.11 11.35 -77.15
CA LEU A 705 0.39 12.61 -77.28
C LEU A 705 -1.10 12.32 -77.49
N VAL A 706 -1.95 13.01 -76.74
CA VAL A 706 -3.40 12.81 -76.77
C VAL A 706 -4.16 14.10 -77.08
N THR A 707 -5.35 13.94 -77.64
CA THR A 707 -6.31 15.01 -77.95
C THR A 707 -7.69 14.66 -77.36
N LEU A 708 -8.57 15.64 -77.30
CA LEU A 708 -9.97 15.46 -76.90
C LEU A 708 -10.84 15.07 -78.10
N ASP A 709 -11.78 14.18 -77.84
CA ASP A 709 -12.84 13.76 -78.76
C ASP A 709 -14.14 13.69 -77.95
N GLY A 710 -14.80 14.85 -77.87
CA GLY A 710 -15.78 15.12 -76.82
C GLY A 710 -15.09 15.46 -75.49
N ASP A 711 -15.50 14.80 -74.42
CA ASP A 711 -14.93 14.87 -73.07
C ASP A 711 -13.84 13.81 -72.81
N LYS A 712 -13.63 12.88 -73.76
CA LYS A 712 -12.70 11.75 -73.64
C LYS A 712 -11.44 11.93 -74.48
N ILE A 713 -10.38 11.21 -74.13
CA ILE A 713 -9.09 11.26 -74.84
C ILE A 713 -8.90 10.14 -75.86
N ARG A 714 -8.11 10.44 -76.90
CA ARG A 714 -7.55 9.46 -77.84
C ARG A 714 -6.13 9.88 -78.24
N LYS A 715 -5.36 8.98 -78.87
CA LYS A 715 -4.08 9.31 -79.52
C LYS A 715 -4.33 10.42 -80.57
N ALA A 716 -3.48 11.44 -80.58
CA ALA A 716 -3.63 12.61 -81.45
C ALA A 716 -3.11 12.35 -82.87
N GLU A 717 -3.82 12.82 -83.88
CA GLU A 717 -3.48 12.69 -85.30
C GLU A 717 -2.98 14.01 -85.89
N LYS A 718 -2.37 13.94 -87.08
CA LYS A 718 -1.84 15.13 -87.76
C LYS A 718 -2.92 16.17 -88.01
N GLY A 719 -2.79 17.32 -87.35
CA GLY A 719 -3.74 18.43 -87.40
C GLY A 719 -4.64 18.56 -86.17
N ASP A 720 -4.67 17.58 -85.26
CA ASP A 720 -5.34 17.71 -83.97
C ASP A 720 -4.60 18.71 -83.05
N LYS A 721 -5.36 19.48 -82.26
CA LYS A 721 -4.80 20.21 -81.11
C LYS A 721 -4.45 19.20 -80.01
N ILE A 722 -3.24 19.26 -79.46
CA ILE A 722 -2.80 18.38 -78.38
C ILE A 722 -3.35 18.88 -77.04
N LEU A 723 -3.97 17.99 -76.27
CA LEU A 723 -4.36 18.22 -74.87
C LEU A 723 -3.16 18.09 -73.93
N GLY A 724 -2.35 17.05 -74.14
CA GLY A 724 -1.21 16.72 -73.30
C GLY A 724 -0.58 15.39 -73.71
N VAL A 725 0.12 14.75 -72.77
CA VAL A 725 0.76 13.43 -72.95
C VAL A 725 0.43 12.50 -71.79
N ILE A 726 0.29 11.19 -72.04
CA ILE A 726 0.16 10.22 -70.93
C ILE A 726 1.45 10.23 -70.09
N SER A 727 1.33 10.56 -68.80
CA SER A 727 2.47 10.85 -67.91
C SER A 727 2.58 9.88 -66.74
N GLU A 728 3.83 9.52 -66.42
CA GLU A 728 4.22 8.78 -65.20
C GLU A 728 5.01 9.68 -64.22
N THR A 729 5.14 10.98 -64.51
CA THR A 729 6.03 11.91 -63.81
C THR A 729 5.30 13.12 -63.21
N ALA A 730 3.98 13.06 -63.09
CA ALA A 730 3.20 14.15 -62.55
C ALA A 730 3.55 14.45 -61.09
N GLY A 731 3.94 15.70 -60.81
CA GLY A 731 4.23 16.19 -59.45
C GLY A 731 2.97 16.59 -58.68
N VAL A 732 1.89 16.92 -59.42
CA VAL A 732 0.54 17.14 -58.89
C VAL A 732 -0.45 16.50 -59.87
N ILE A 733 -1.35 15.68 -59.36
CA ILE A 733 -2.40 15.00 -60.14
C ILE A 733 -3.77 15.45 -59.64
N MET A 734 -4.60 15.96 -60.55
CA MET A 734 -5.98 16.35 -60.29
C MET A 734 -6.96 15.26 -60.76
N GLY A 735 -8.17 15.25 -60.20
CA GLY A 735 -9.22 14.32 -60.63
C GLY A 735 -9.02 12.84 -60.23
N GLY A 736 -8.08 12.49 -59.34
CA GLY A 736 -7.78 11.08 -59.04
C GLY A 736 -8.89 10.24 -58.41
N ALA A 737 -9.83 10.85 -57.68
CA ALA A 737 -10.92 10.16 -56.98
C ALA A 737 -10.46 8.92 -56.16
N ALA A 738 -9.29 8.99 -55.51
CA ALA A 738 -8.61 7.81 -54.94
C ALA A 738 -9.36 7.15 -53.77
N PHE A 739 -10.16 7.89 -52.99
CA PHE A 739 -10.76 7.41 -51.75
C PHE A 739 -12.22 6.95 -51.87
N TYR A 740 -12.94 7.45 -52.86
CA TYR A 740 -14.39 7.24 -53.02
C TYR A 740 -14.83 7.63 -54.44
N TRP A 741 -15.98 7.11 -54.87
CA TRP A 741 -16.61 7.47 -56.14
C TRP A 741 -16.74 8.99 -56.32
N ASN A 742 -16.27 9.51 -57.46
CA ASN A 742 -16.09 10.94 -57.75
C ASN A 742 -17.29 11.84 -57.38
N ASP A 743 -18.50 11.30 -57.52
CA ASP A 743 -19.77 12.02 -57.34
C ASP A 743 -20.51 11.59 -56.05
N ARG A 744 -19.80 10.97 -55.09
CA ARG A 744 -20.33 10.65 -53.75
C ARG A 744 -20.97 11.86 -53.06
N TYR A 745 -20.44 13.05 -53.29
CA TYR A 745 -20.96 14.29 -52.73
C TYR A 745 -21.65 15.13 -53.79
N LEU A 746 -22.76 15.77 -53.41
CA LEU A 746 -23.49 16.68 -54.29
C LEU A 746 -22.63 17.88 -54.67
N ARG A 747 -22.80 18.34 -55.90
CA ARG A 747 -22.09 19.47 -56.49
C ARG A 747 -23.11 20.44 -57.08
N ASN A 748 -22.75 21.73 -57.10
CA ASN A 748 -23.49 22.75 -57.82
C ASN A 748 -23.24 22.66 -59.34
N GLU A 749 -23.91 23.51 -60.12
CA GLU A 749 -23.82 23.57 -61.59
C GLU A 749 -22.39 23.86 -62.13
N PHE A 750 -21.46 24.29 -61.27
CA PHE A 750 -20.06 24.55 -61.59
C PHE A 750 -19.10 23.50 -61.00
N GLY A 751 -19.60 22.36 -60.50
CA GLY A 751 -18.81 21.25 -59.96
C GLY A 751 -18.29 21.44 -58.52
N GLY A 752 -18.59 22.58 -57.88
CA GLY A 752 -18.24 22.86 -56.49
C GLY A 752 -19.11 22.06 -55.52
N ILE A 753 -18.49 21.42 -54.52
CA ILE A 753 -19.20 20.61 -53.52
C ILE A 753 -20.22 21.45 -52.75
N ILE A 754 -21.43 20.92 -52.57
CA ILE A 754 -22.48 21.46 -51.71
C ILE A 754 -22.25 20.94 -50.30
N TYR A 755 -22.32 21.83 -49.31
CA TYR A 755 -22.14 21.51 -47.90
C TYR A 755 -23.45 21.72 -47.14
N GLU A 756 -23.62 20.95 -46.06
CA GLU A 756 -24.69 21.12 -45.08
C GLU A 756 -24.14 21.31 -43.68
N THR A 757 -24.92 21.98 -42.83
CA THR A 757 -24.65 22.08 -41.39
C THR A 757 -25.44 20.99 -40.68
N ILE A 758 -24.74 20.04 -40.06
CA ILE A 758 -25.35 18.99 -39.24
C ILE A 758 -25.07 19.22 -37.75
N ASN A 759 -25.93 18.68 -36.89
CA ASN A 759 -25.76 18.72 -35.45
C ASN A 759 -25.05 17.43 -34.96
N ASP A 760 -23.74 17.52 -34.70
CA ASP A 760 -22.95 16.49 -34.03
C ASP A 760 -22.99 16.72 -32.51
N ASN A 761 -23.81 15.95 -31.80
CA ASN A 761 -23.85 15.90 -30.33
C ASN A 761 -24.02 17.29 -29.65
N GLY A 762 -24.91 18.14 -30.19
CA GLY A 762 -25.17 19.49 -29.68
C GLY A 762 -24.34 20.58 -30.35
N ARG A 763 -23.48 20.25 -31.32
CA ARG A 763 -22.63 21.19 -32.04
C ARG A 763 -22.92 21.20 -33.54
N GLU A 764 -23.01 22.40 -34.11
CA GLU A 764 -23.04 22.58 -35.56
C GLU A 764 -21.65 22.35 -36.18
N ILE A 765 -21.60 21.44 -37.17
CA ILE A 765 -20.43 21.19 -38.02
C ILE A 765 -20.84 21.21 -39.50
N ILE A 766 -19.94 21.65 -40.37
CA ILE A 766 -20.17 21.77 -41.81
C ILE A 766 -19.52 20.59 -42.51
N VAL A 767 -20.30 19.81 -43.27
CA VAL A 767 -19.86 18.59 -43.97
C VAL A 767 -20.32 18.59 -45.44
N PRO A 768 -19.62 17.90 -46.35
CA PRO A 768 -20.11 17.65 -47.71
C PRO A 768 -21.43 16.88 -47.69
N MET A 769 -22.43 17.35 -48.44
CA MET A 769 -23.74 16.69 -48.55
C MET A 769 -23.63 15.45 -49.45
N GLU A 770 -24.09 14.28 -48.99
CA GLU A 770 -24.02 13.05 -49.78
C GLU A 770 -25.02 13.04 -50.94
N ASN A 771 -24.59 12.46 -52.06
CA ASN A 771 -25.41 12.26 -53.24
C ASN A 771 -26.39 11.11 -53.01
N PRO A 772 -27.72 11.28 -53.18
CA PRO A 772 -28.69 10.19 -53.02
C PRO A 772 -28.46 8.97 -53.92
N ASN A 773 -27.67 9.12 -54.99
CA ASN A 773 -27.28 8.01 -55.87
C ASN A 773 -26.02 7.25 -55.39
N TYR A 774 -25.34 7.72 -54.34
CA TYR A 774 -24.21 7.00 -53.74
C TYR A 774 -24.72 5.76 -53.01
N ASN A 775 -24.25 4.60 -53.44
CA ASN A 775 -24.51 3.33 -52.77
C ASN A 775 -23.23 2.85 -52.04
N PRO A 776 -23.20 2.84 -50.69
CA PRO A 776 -22.03 2.40 -49.94
C PRO A 776 -21.78 0.88 -49.99
N ASP A 777 -22.76 0.08 -50.44
CA ASP A 777 -22.62 -1.38 -50.56
C ASP A 777 -21.90 -1.81 -51.86
N LEU A 778 -21.62 -0.87 -52.77
CA LEU A 778 -20.84 -1.14 -53.98
C LEU A 778 -19.34 -0.98 -53.71
N GLU A 779 -18.56 -2.00 -54.08
CA GLU A 779 -17.10 -1.92 -54.08
C GLU A 779 -16.63 -0.84 -55.06
N TYR A 780 -15.85 0.12 -54.57
CA TYR A 780 -15.32 1.21 -55.38
C TYR A 780 -13.91 0.87 -55.87
N ILE A 781 -13.76 0.76 -57.20
CA ILE A 781 -12.46 0.65 -57.87
C ILE A 781 -11.96 2.06 -58.22
N PRO A 782 -10.83 2.53 -57.66
CA PRO A 782 -10.24 3.83 -57.95
C PRO A 782 -9.87 4.01 -59.43
N ARG A 783 -9.78 5.27 -59.90
CA ARG A 783 -9.37 5.59 -61.28
C ARG A 783 -7.98 5.05 -61.64
N GLU A 784 -7.06 4.96 -60.69
CA GLU A 784 -5.70 4.46 -60.93
C GLU A 784 -5.63 2.94 -61.23
N GLU A 785 -6.67 2.18 -60.88
CA GLU A 785 -6.77 0.73 -61.13
C GLU A 785 -7.57 0.40 -62.39
N ARG A 786 -8.04 1.42 -63.13
CA ARG A 786 -8.99 1.29 -64.24
C ARG A 786 -8.33 1.65 -65.56
N ASP A 787 -8.23 0.68 -66.48
CA ASP A 787 -7.48 0.82 -67.73
C ASP A 787 -7.98 1.95 -68.65
N GLU A 788 -9.25 2.37 -68.53
CA GLU A 788 -9.79 3.48 -69.28
C GLU A 788 -9.35 4.87 -68.78
N TRP A 789 -8.80 4.98 -67.56
CA TRP A 789 -8.39 6.26 -66.95
C TRP A 789 -6.88 6.50 -67.03
N HIS A 790 -6.49 7.70 -67.45
CA HIS A 790 -5.08 8.05 -67.69
C HIS A 790 -4.70 9.38 -67.05
N VAL A 791 -3.52 9.42 -66.42
CA VAL A 791 -2.88 10.66 -65.99
C VAL A 791 -2.30 11.37 -67.22
N VAL A 792 -2.88 12.51 -67.61
CA VAL A 792 -2.41 13.32 -68.74
C VAL A 792 -1.62 14.52 -68.20
N GLY A 793 -0.33 14.58 -68.49
CA GLY A 793 0.52 15.74 -68.22
C GLY A 793 0.15 16.90 -69.14
N LEU A 794 -0.37 17.98 -68.56
CA LEU A 794 -0.91 19.15 -69.26
C LEU A 794 0.09 20.31 -69.34
N VAL A 795 0.92 20.48 -68.30
CA VAL A 795 1.91 21.57 -68.22
C VAL A 795 3.17 21.07 -67.53
N GLY A 796 4.35 21.23 -68.14
CA GLY A 796 5.63 20.91 -67.50
C GLY A 796 6.61 20.15 -68.39
N GLN A 797 7.69 19.64 -67.79
CA GLN A 797 8.69 18.84 -68.53
C GLN A 797 8.25 17.37 -68.56
N VAL A 798 7.86 16.88 -69.72
CA VAL A 798 7.26 15.55 -69.91
C VAL A 798 8.05 14.70 -70.90
N PHE A 799 7.91 13.37 -70.81
CA PHE A 799 8.52 12.44 -71.76
C PHE A 799 7.53 12.08 -72.88
N VAL A 800 7.93 12.30 -74.13
CA VAL A 800 7.10 12.07 -75.33
C VAL A 800 7.77 11.03 -76.23
N ARG A 801 6.97 10.13 -76.81
CA ARG A 801 7.41 9.20 -77.88
C ARG A 801 7.62 9.98 -79.17
N ILE A 802 8.77 9.79 -79.81
CA ILE A 802 9.12 10.47 -81.08
C ILE A 802 9.50 9.46 -82.16
N ASP A 803 9.33 9.83 -83.43
CA ASP A 803 9.82 9.04 -84.56
C ASP A 803 11.30 9.34 -84.89
N GLU A 804 11.80 8.78 -85.99
CA GLU A 804 13.17 8.95 -86.46
C GLU A 804 13.49 10.34 -87.05
N THR A 805 12.49 11.18 -87.31
CA THR A 805 12.67 12.50 -87.95
C THR A 805 13.12 13.58 -86.96
N VAL A 806 12.92 13.35 -85.67
CA VAL A 806 13.03 14.37 -84.61
C VAL A 806 14.45 14.49 -84.05
N GLN A 807 14.99 15.71 -84.03
CA GLN A 807 16.26 16.07 -83.40
C GLN A 807 16.08 17.00 -82.19
N VAL A 808 17.15 17.20 -81.41
CA VAL A 808 17.13 18.18 -80.31
C VAL A 808 17.07 19.59 -80.89
N GLY A 809 16.13 20.41 -80.41
CA GLY A 809 15.86 21.74 -80.94
C GLY A 809 14.75 21.81 -81.99
N ASP A 810 14.26 20.67 -82.48
CA ASP A 810 13.10 20.62 -83.36
C ASP A 810 11.79 20.89 -82.59
N TYR A 811 10.74 21.23 -83.34
CA TYR A 811 9.36 21.21 -82.86
C TYR A 811 8.68 19.93 -83.33
N ILE A 812 7.81 19.35 -82.48
CA ILE A 812 7.02 18.16 -82.80
C ILE A 812 5.53 18.43 -82.89
N VAL A 813 4.90 17.83 -83.91
CA VAL A 813 3.45 17.73 -84.12
C VAL A 813 3.03 16.26 -83.98
N PRO A 814 1.74 15.95 -83.72
CA PRO A 814 1.32 14.57 -83.48
C PRO A 814 1.10 13.80 -84.80
N ALA A 815 1.46 12.52 -84.79
CA ALA A 815 1.09 11.54 -85.81
C ALA A 815 0.85 10.19 -85.08
N TYR A 816 -0.40 9.70 -85.06
CA TYR A 816 -0.81 8.53 -84.27
C TYR A 816 -0.35 8.57 -82.78
N GLY A 817 -0.34 9.76 -82.20
CA GLY A 817 0.13 10.06 -80.85
C GLY A 817 1.65 10.07 -80.65
N ILE A 818 2.44 9.83 -81.70
CA ILE A 818 3.91 9.98 -81.68
C ILE A 818 4.26 11.39 -82.16
N GLY A 819 5.27 12.02 -81.57
CA GLY A 819 5.83 13.27 -82.05
C GLY A 819 6.65 13.07 -83.32
N THR A 820 6.20 13.66 -84.42
CA THR A 820 6.94 13.75 -85.69
C THR A 820 7.44 15.18 -85.89
N LYS A 821 8.51 15.37 -86.67
CA LYS A 821 9.10 16.70 -86.91
C LYS A 821 8.08 17.64 -87.58
N SER A 822 8.04 18.87 -87.08
CA SER A 822 7.25 19.95 -87.66
C SER A 822 8.03 20.69 -88.75
N GLU A 823 7.43 20.80 -89.94
CA GLU A 823 8.03 21.47 -91.11
C GLU A 823 7.86 23.00 -91.07
N ASP A 824 6.83 23.51 -90.39
CA ASP A 824 6.51 24.94 -90.26
C ASP A 824 6.91 25.54 -88.90
N GLY A 825 7.53 24.73 -88.02
CA GLY A 825 7.95 25.12 -86.68
C GLY A 825 6.81 25.20 -85.66
N THR A 826 5.60 24.75 -85.99
CA THR A 826 4.48 24.64 -85.04
C THR A 826 4.63 23.41 -84.13
N GLY A 827 3.90 23.38 -82.99
CA GLY A 827 3.92 22.24 -82.06
C GLY A 827 4.80 22.48 -80.83
N PHE A 828 5.44 21.43 -80.31
CA PHE A 828 6.19 21.50 -79.05
C PHE A 828 7.71 21.36 -79.20
N TYR A 829 8.47 22.20 -78.49
CA TYR A 829 9.92 22.22 -78.55
C TYR A 829 10.59 21.03 -77.84
N VAL A 830 11.48 20.34 -78.55
CA VAL A 830 12.25 19.18 -78.07
C VAL A 830 13.49 19.63 -77.31
N MET A 831 13.42 19.56 -75.98
CA MET A 831 14.49 20.01 -75.09
C MET A 831 15.71 19.07 -75.07
N ARG A 832 15.46 17.75 -75.13
CA ARG A 832 16.51 16.71 -75.03
C ARG A 832 15.98 15.36 -75.50
N ILE A 833 16.73 14.62 -76.32
CA ILE A 833 16.45 13.20 -76.59
C ILE A 833 17.04 12.37 -75.44
N LYS A 834 16.17 11.64 -74.70
CA LYS A 834 16.56 10.74 -73.60
C LYS A 834 16.87 9.33 -74.10
N ARG A 835 16.23 8.89 -75.17
CA ARG A 835 16.54 7.66 -75.92
C ARG A 835 16.38 7.94 -77.41
N PRO A 836 17.40 7.73 -78.27
CA PRO A 836 17.24 7.79 -79.71
C PRO A 836 16.16 6.84 -80.22
N TYR A 837 15.68 7.07 -81.44
CA TYR A 837 14.76 6.16 -82.11
C TYR A 837 15.32 4.73 -82.21
N SER A 838 14.44 3.75 -82.07
CA SER A 838 14.76 2.32 -82.21
C SER A 838 13.69 1.64 -83.06
N ALA A 839 14.08 1.09 -84.21
CA ALA A 839 13.18 0.38 -85.11
C ALA A 839 12.53 -0.87 -84.47
N GLU A 840 13.19 -1.49 -83.48
CA GLU A 840 12.64 -2.60 -82.69
C GLU A 840 11.44 -2.15 -81.84
N LYS A 841 11.47 -0.91 -81.33
CA LYS A 841 10.44 -0.36 -80.45
C LYS A 841 9.41 0.49 -81.19
N GLY A 842 9.75 0.99 -82.38
CA GLY A 842 8.94 1.90 -83.18
C GLY A 842 8.92 3.35 -82.69
N TYR A 843 9.74 3.72 -81.69
CA TYR A 843 9.84 5.09 -81.17
C TYR A 843 11.17 5.36 -80.45
N GLY A 844 11.56 6.63 -80.40
CA GLY A 844 12.51 7.21 -79.45
C GLY A 844 11.78 7.96 -78.32
N VAL A 845 12.50 8.48 -77.33
CA VAL A 845 11.93 9.25 -76.21
C VAL A 845 12.59 10.61 -76.08
N ALA A 846 11.81 11.67 -76.24
CA ALA A 846 12.20 13.06 -76.00
C ALA A 846 11.70 13.57 -74.65
N LEU A 847 12.41 14.54 -74.08
CA LEU A 847 11.92 15.46 -73.05
C LEU A 847 11.43 16.72 -73.76
N VAL A 848 10.20 17.10 -73.47
CA VAL A 848 9.47 18.20 -74.13
C VAL A 848 8.85 19.07 -73.03
N PHE A 849 8.74 20.39 -73.27
CA PHE A 849 7.97 21.26 -72.40
C PHE A 849 6.53 21.37 -72.90
N MET A 850 5.60 20.70 -72.20
CA MET A 850 4.17 20.73 -72.51
C MET A 850 3.55 22.02 -71.95
N HIS A 851 2.65 22.61 -72.73
CA HIS A 851 1.80 23.73 -72.35
C HIS A 851 0.54 23.77 -73.24
N PRO A 852 -0.51 24.50 -72.89
CA PRO A 852 -1.68 24.64 -73.75
C PRO A 852 -1.30 25.25 -75.11
N GLN A 853 -1.82 24.69 -76.20
CA GLN A 853 -1.73 25.27 -77.54
C GLN A 853 -2.85 26.29 -77.73
N MET A 854 -2.50 27.53 -78.06
CA MET A 854 -3.47 28.60 -78.35
C MET A 854 -4.28 28.31 -79.63
#